data_AF-A0A9X2MDB2-F1
#
_entry.id   AF-A0A9X2MDB2-F1
#
_cell.length_a   1.000
_cell.length_b   1.000
_cell.length_c   1.000
_cell.angle_alpha   90.00
_cell.angle_beta   90.00
_cell.angle_gamma   90.00
#
_symmetry.space_group_name_H-M   'P 1'
#
loop_
_entity.id
_entity.type
_entity.pdbx_description
1 polymer ?
#
loop_
_entity_poly.entity_id
_entity_poly.type
_entity_poly.pdbx_seq_one_letter_code
_entity_poly.pdbx_strand_id
1 'polypeptide(L)'
;MSKETKKVKVTNQEVNVENMINELVEKANIAKQEMLKLDQEATDKIVAAMAKAGLDKHIELAQLAVNETGRGIFEDKVTKNMFATEYIYNNIKYTKTVGVIEENEEDGYMMVAEPIGVVAGVTPVTNPTSTTMFKTLISMKGRNPIIFSFHPSAQKCSAEAARILRDAAIEAGAPENCVQWIEIPSLEASAALMKHQGVSLILATGGPGMVKSAYSAGKPALGVGAGNVPCFIEKSADIKQAVNDLILSKSFDNGMICASEQAVIIEECIYDEVVALLKHYNCYFVEGKEKELLEKTVINPETKTLNPNIVGQSPYTIAKMAGFEVPKDTKILVAEIEGVGIDYPLSKEKLSPVLACIKVKDAKEGIQRCVDMTEFGGLGHSAVIHSNNDDVILEFSQRVRTGRLLVNAPSTHGAIGDLYNVNTPSLTLGCGSMGNNSTTDNVSAVNLINVKKVTKRRVNMQWFKIPEKIYHEMNSIQYLEKMEGVERVMIVTDRMMVQLGYADKLAYQLRKRRNPVMIEVFADVEPDPSVDTVLNGAEAMRKFNPDTIIALGGGSAMDAAKGMWLFYENPQADFEDLRLKFADIRKRVFKFPKLGRKAKMVAIPTTSGTGSEVTSFAVITDKVNNIKYPLADYELTPDVAIIDPQFVMSVPAAVTADTGLDVLTHAIEAYVSIMATDYTDALAMKAIQMVFEYLPISYKGGNTAEGREAREKMHNASCMAGMAFANAFLGVNHSLAHKLGSEFHIPHGRANAILLPHVVEYNAQMPTKFAAFPKYKSFVADKKYAEIAKVLGLKADTVEQGVLSLVQAIKGLMIELNMPMSIEECGVDKETYFSAIEKLALDAFDDQCTPANPRLPLVTELHEIYKNIYPSTKVVKKVKKEEKVLV
;
A
#
# COMPACT_ATOMS: atom_id res chain seq x y z
N MET A 1 14.60 -56.61 73.91
CA MET A 1 15.54 -55.61 73.34
C MET A 1 15.23 -55.45 71.86
N SER A 2 14.88 -54.23 71.49
CA SER A 2 14.35 -53.78 70.20
C SER A 2 15.38 -53.86 69.07
N LYS A 3 14.93 -54.26 67.87
CA LYS A 3 15.59 -53.91 66.61
C LYS A 3 14.72 -52.89 65.88
N GLU A 4 15.13 -51.62 65.96
CA GLU A 4 14.57 -50.51 65.20
C GLU A 4 14.95 -50.63 63.72
N THR A 5 13.95 -50.51 62.86
CA THR A 5 14.09 -50.35 61.42
C THR A 5 14.29 -48.86 61.11
N LYS A 6 15.48 -48.49 60.63
CA LYS A 6 15.78 -47.12 60.19
C LYS A 6 14.95 -46.75 58.95
N LYS A 7 14.03 -45.80 59.11
CA LYS A 7 13.45 -45.02 58.00
C LYS A 7 14.55 -44.12 57.41
N VAL A 8 14.85 -44.32 56.12
CA VAL A 8 15.66 -43.38 55.33
C VAL A 8 14.81 -42.14 55.05
N LYS A 9 15.24 -40.98 55.55
CA LYS A 9 14.72 -39.67 55.18
C LYS A 9 15.18 -39.35 53.76
N VAL A 10 14.25 -39.25 52.81
CA VAL A 10 14.47 -38.56 51.53
C VAL A 10 14.30 -37.07 51.80
N THR A 11 15.37 -36.29 51.66
CA THR A 11 15.34 -34.83 51.68
C THR A 11 14.83 -34.31 50.33
N ASN A 12 13.63 -33.74 50.31
CA ASN A 12 13.14 -32.91 49.20
C ASN A 12 13.96 -31.61 49.16
N GLN A 13 14.77 -31.41 48.12
CA GLN A 13 15.21 -30.06 47.75
C GLN A 13 14.04 -29.38 47.02
N GLU A 14 13.53 -28.28 47.57
CA GLU A 14 12.60 -27.39 46.85
C GLU A 14 13.35 -26.76 45.68
N VAL A 15 12.92 -27.06 44.45
CA VAL A 15 13.51 -26.52 43.22
C VAL A 15 13.00 -25.10 43.03
N ASN A 16 13.90 -24.12 43.03
CA ASN A 16 13.56 -22.74 42.71
C ASN A 16 13.32 -22.61 41.19
N VAL A 17 12.04 -22.47 40.81
CA VAL A 17 11.59 -22.40 39.41
C VAL A 17 12.20 -21.19 38.68
N GLU A 18 12.28 -20.04 39.34
CA GLU A 18 12.79 -18.81 38.75
C GLU A 18 14.28 -18.95 38.36
N ASN A 19 15.10 -19.46 39.28
CA ASN A 19 16.52 -19.70 39.01
C ASN A 19 16.73 -20.69 37.85
N MET A 20 15.96 -21.78 37.82
CA MET A 20 16.02 -22.77 36.74
C MET A 20 15.71 -22.12 35.37
N ILE A 21 14.65 -21.32 35.28
CA ILE A 21 14.30 -20.65 34.01
C ILE A 21 15.34 -19.60 33.62
N ASN A 22 15.84 -18.82 34.57
CA ASN A 22 16.88 -17.82 34.32
C ASN A 22 18.14 -18.45 33.72
N GLU A 23 18.61 -19.56 34.30
CA GLU A 23 19.79 -20.29 33.81
C GLU A 23 19.59 -20.84 32.39
N LEU A 24 18.42 -21.43 32.09
CA LEU A 24 18.11 -21.94 30.75
C LEU A 24 18.11 -20.81 29.70
N VAL A 25 17.52 -19.67 30.04
CA VAL A 25 17.43 -18.53 29.12
C VAL A 25 18.78 -17.83 28.95
N GLU A 26 19.61 -17.75 29.98
CA GLU A 26 20.97 -17.23 29.87
C GLU A 26 21.81 -18.07 28.89
N LYS A 27 21.81 -19.40 29.07
CA LYS A 27 22.48 -20.35 28.17
C LYS A 27 21.96 -20.26 26.74
N ALA A 28 20.64 -20.12 26.56
CA ALA A 28 20.03 -19.96 25.23
C ALA A 28 20.47 -18.65 24.57
N ASN A 29 20.59 -17.57 25.33
CA ASN A 29 21.06 -16.29 24.78
C ASN A 29 22.54 -16.32 24.39
N ILE A 30 23.39 -17.06 25.11
CA ILE A 30 24.78 -17.31 24.69
C ILE A 30 24.79 -18.12 23.38
N ALA A 31 24.02 -19.22 23.31
CA ALA A 31 23.88 -20.02 22.10
C ALA A 31 23.41 -19.18 20.90
N LYS A 32 22.44 -18.28 21.11
CA LYS A 32 21.94 -17.35 20.08
C LYS A 32 23.08 -16.53 19.46
N GLN A 33 23.99 -15.99 20.27
CA GLN A 33 25.11 -15.18 19.76
C GLN A 33 26.06 -16.00 18.88
N GLU A 34 26.31 -17.25 19.23
CA GLU A 34 27.12 -18.16 18.40
C GLU A 34 26.38 -18.55 17.11
N MET A 35 25.07 -18.81 17.20
CA MET A 35 24.24 -19.13 16.03
C MET A 35 24.18 -17.98 15.01
N LEU A 36 24.25 -16.72 15.45
CA LEU A 36 24.28 -15.57 14.54
C LEU A 36 25.51 -15.54 13.60
N LYS A 37 26.59 -16.22 13.97
CA LYS A 37 27.82 -16.34 13.16
C LYS A 37 27.69 -17.39 12.06
N LEU A 38 26.69 -18.26 12.13
CA LEU A 38 26.45 -19.30 11.13
C LEU A 38 25.88 -18.66 9.86
N ASP A 39 26.46 -19.03 8.72
CA ASP A 39 25.92 -18.73 7.40
C ASP A 39 24.79 -19.72 7.02
N GLN A 40 24.26 -19.57 5.80
CA GLN A 40 23.16 -20.41 5.32
C GLN A 40 23.59 -21.89 5.22
N GLU A 41 24.78 -22.17 4.68
CA GLU A 41 25.25 -23.54 4.44
C GLU A 41 25.50 -24.28 5.77
N ALA A 42 26.14 -23.62 6.75
CA ALA A 42 26.34 -24.18 8.08
C ALA A 42 25.01 -24.45 8.78
N THR A 43 24.05 -23.52 8.68
CA THR A 43 22.69 -23.70 9.22
C THR A 43 21.99 -24.91 8.58
N ASP A 44 22.09 -25.04 7.26
CA ASP A 44 21.43 -26.12 6.51
C ASP A 44 22.03 -27.49 6.81
N LYS A 45 23.36 -27.55 6.99
CA LYS A 45 24.07 -28.75 7.43
C LYS A 45 23.60 -29.23 8.81
N ILE A 46 23.45 -28.30 9.76
CA ILE A 46 22.93 -28.61 11.11
C ILE A 46 21.52 -29.17 11.03
N VAL A 47 20.62 -28.49 10.31
CA VAL A 47 19.21 -28.93 10.17
C VAL A 47 19.11 -30.30 9.48
N ALA A 48 19.95 -30.56 8.48
CA ALA A 48 20.00 -31.86 7.81
C ALA A 48 20.46 -32.99 8.74
N ALA A 49 21.49 -32.75 9.57
CA ALA A 49 21.98 -33.72 10.55
C ALA A 49 20.91 -34.06 11.59
N MET A 50 20.20 -33.04 12.10
CA MET A 50 19.08 -33.21 13.02
C MET A 50 17.94 -34.03 12.41
N ALA A 51 17.54 -33.71 11.17
CA ALA A 51 16.46 -34.41 10.48
C ALA A 51 16.82 -35.90 10.29
N LYS A 52 18.06 -36.20 9.89
CA LYS A 52 18.56 -37.56 9.77
C LYS A 52 18.55 -38.31 11.10
N ALA A 53 19.01 -37.69 12.18
CA ALA A 53 19.04 -38.31 13.50
C ALA A 53 17.64 -38.62 14.04
N GLY A 54 16.70 -37.68 13.88
CA GLY A 54 15.29 -37.90 14.25
C GLY A 54 14.64 -38.99 13.40
N LEU A 55 14.93 -39.02 12.10
CA LEU A 55 14.43 -40.07 11.19
C LEU A 55 15.01 -41.44 11.55
N ASP A 56 16.29 -41.56 11.87
CA ASP A 56 16.90 -42.83 12.31
C ASP A 56 16.20 -43.39 13.57
N LYS A 57 15.80 -42.50 14.49
CA LYS A 57 15.22 -42.85 15.79
C LYS A 57 13.68 -42.84 15.84
N HIS A 58 13.02 -42.70 14.70
CA HIS A 58 11.55 -42.57 14.60
C HIS A 58 10.78 -43.71 15.28
N ILE A 59 11.25 -44.96 15.15
CA ILE A 59 10.64 -46.16 15.77
C ILE A 59 10.80 -46.15 17.29
N GLU A 60 12.03 -45.94 17.78
CA GLU A 60 12.35 -45.93 19.21
C GLU A 60 11.54 -44.84 19.94
N LEU A 61 11.45 -43.65 19.35
CA LEU A 61 10.68 -42.53 19.88
C LEU A 61 9.17 -42.80 19.89
N ALA A 62 8.64 -43.45 18.84
CA ALA A 62 7.23 -43.83 18.80
C ALA A 62 6.88 -44.82 19.92
N GLN A 63 7.71 -45.84 20.13
CA GLN A 63 7.53 -46.81 21.20
C GLN A 63 7.58 -46.14 22.59
N LEU A 64 8.53 -45.23 22.79
CA LEU A 64 8.67 -44.51 24.05
C LEU A 64 7.43 -43.63 24.34
N ALA A 65 6.89 -42.96 23.32
CA ALA A 65 5.69 -42.15 23.45
C ALA A 65 4.45 -43.00 23.81
N VAL A 66 4.25 -44.16 23.17
CA VAL A 66 3.13 -45.06 23.53
C VAL A 66 3.29 -45.58 24.96
N ASN A 67 4.50 -46.03 25.33
CA ASN A 67 4.77 -46.60 26.65
C ASN A 67 4.57 -45.57 27.78
N GLU A 68 4.99 -44.33 27.57
CA GLU A 68 4.87 -43.28 28.58
C GLU A 68 3.44 -42.74 28.67
N THR A 69 2.79 -42.49 27.53
CA THR A 69 1.48 -41.82 27.52
C THR A 69 0.30 -42.76 27.65
N GLY A 70 0.44 -44.03 27.24
CA GLY A 70 -0.65 -45.00 27.14
C GLY A 70 -1.69 -44.65 26.08
N ARG A 71 -1.33 -43.82 25.08
CA ARG A 71 -2.26 -43.26 24.08
C ARG A 71 -1.79 -43.50 22.65
N GLY A 72 -2.75 -43.73 21.77
CA GLY A 72 -2.54 -43.81 20.33
C GLY A 72 -2.11 -45.19 19.83
N ILE A 73 -1.58 -45.20 18.61
CA ILE A 73 -1.16 -46.40 17.89
C ILE A 73 0.33 -46.27 17.56
N PHE A 74 1.10 -47.32 17.80
CA PHE A 74 2.55 -47.31 17.62
C PHE A 74 2.92 -47.00 16.16
N GLU A 75 2.34 -47.71 15.20
CA GLU A 75 2.58 -47.58 13.76
C GLU A 75 2.25 -46.17 13.25
N ASP A 76 1.20 -45.55 13.77
CA ASP A 76 0.83 -44.18 13.39
C ASP A 76 1.81 -43.16 13.96
N LYS A 77 2.33 -43.39 15.18
CA LYS A 77 3.40 -42.54 15.75
C LYS A 77 4.73 -42.67 15.01
N VAL A 78 5.05 -43.86 14.48
CA VAL A 78 6.19 -44.05 13.57
C VAL A 78 6.03 -43.12 12.35
N THR A 79 4.86 -43.16 11.71
CA THR A 79 4.53 -42.28 10.57
C THR A 79 4.61 -40.80 10.94
N LYS A 80 4.08 -40.40 12.11
CA LYS A 80 4.15 -39.00 12.59
C LYS A 80 5.57 -38.52 12.85
N ASN A 81 6.44 -39.40 13.35
CA ASN A 81 7.84 -39.06 13.57
C ASN A 81 8.58 -38.88 12.24
N MET A 82 8.31 -39.73 11.24
CA MET A 82 8.84 -39.55 9.88
C MET A 82 8.36 -38.25 9.25
N PHE A 83 7.07 -37.93 9.39
CA PHE A 83 6.51 -36.67 8.92
C PHE A 83 7.23 -35.47 9.56
N ALA A 84 7.38 -35.48 10.88
CA ALA A 84 8.01 -34.39 11.64
C ALA A 84 9.50 -34.17 11.34
N THR A 85 10.15 -35.11 10.64
CA THR A 85 11.56 -34.99 10.25
C THR A 85 11.69 -34.82 8.74
N GLU A 86 11.34 -35.82 7.96
CA GLU A 86 11.61 -35.87 6.52
C GLU A 86 10.78 -34.84 5.73
N TYR A 87 9.47 -34.76 5.98
CA TYR A 87 8.61 -33.80 5.27
C TYR A 87 8.93 -32.36 5.69
N ILE A 88 9.11 -32.13 6.99
CA ILE A 88 9.54 -30.82 7.50
C ILE A 88 10.87 -30.38 6.88
N TYR A 89 11.87 -31.27 6.87
CA TYR A 89 13.17 -30.99 6.27
C TYR A 89 13.06 -30.68 4.77
N ASN A 90 12.33 -31.50 4.01
CA ASN A 90 12.17 -31.31 2.58
C ASN A 90 11.51 -29.97 2.23
N ASN A 91 10.57 -29.50 3.06
CA ASN A 91 9.96 -28.19 2.88
C ASN A 91 10.92 -27.03 3.17
N ILE A 92 11.76 -27.14 4.21
CA ILE A 92 12.57 -26.00 4.66
C ILE A 92 14.01 -25.99 4.14
N LYS A 93 14.52 -27.08 3.55
CA LYS A 93 15.94 -27.23 3.20
C LYS A 93 16.48 -26.12 2.30
N TYR A 94 15.69 -25.62 1.34
CA TYR A 94 16.09 -24.53 0.44
C TYR A 94 15.58 -23.14 0.84
N THR A 95 14.82 -23.04 1.93
CA THR A 95 14.31 -21.74 2.40
C THR A 95 15.48 -20.88 2.86
N LYS A 96 15.62 -19.68 2.31
CA LYS A 96 16.66 -18.73 2.76
C LYS A 96 16.22 -18.09 4.08
N THR A 97 17.07 -18.18 5.08
CA THR A 97 16.83 -17.70 6.46
C THR A 97 18.03 -16.92 7.02
N VAL A 98 19.08 -16.74 6.22
CA VAL A 98 20.32 -16.07 6.59
C VAL A 98 20.67 -14.99 5.58
N GLY A 99 20.96 -13.78 6.05
CA GLY A 99 21.40 -12.69 5.20
C GLY A 99 20.30 -12.21 4.23
N VAL A 100 20.68 -11.86 3.01
CA VAL A 100 19.74 -11.41 1.97
C VAL A 100 18.93 -12.59 1.46
N ILE A 101 17.61 -12.55 1.67
CA ILE A 101 16.69 -13.60 1.25
C ILE A 101 15.97 -13.26 -0.06
N GLU A 102 15.84 -11.96 -0.35
CA GLU A 102 15.24 -11.44 -1.57
C GLU A 102 15.93 -10.12 -1.94
N GLU A 103 16.20 -9.90 -3.22
CA GLU A 103 16.71 -8.64 -3.75
C GLU A 103 16.01 -8.33 -5.07
N ASN A 104 15.56 -7.09 -5.22
CA ASN A 104 14.97 -6.57 -6.44
C ASN A 104 15.63 -5.23 -6.75
N GLU A 105 16.55 -5.25 -7.71
CA GLU A 105 17.33 -4.08 -8.12
C GLU A 105 16.43 -3.02 -8.78
N GLU A 106 15.47 -3.43 -9.60
CA GLU A 106 14.53 -2.56 -10.33
C GLU A 106 13.64 -1.75 -9.39
N ASP A 107 13.15 -2.39 -8.34
CA ASP A 107 12.40 -1.72 -7.27
C ASP A 107 13.26 -1.10 -6.19
N GLY A 108 14.58 -1.33 -6.25
CA GLY A 108 15.56 -0.74 -5.37
C GLY A 108 15.43 -1.20 -3.91
N TYR A 109 15.10 -2.46 -3.66
CA TYR A 109 15.04 -3.01 -2.30
C TYR A 109 15.71 -4.37 -2.15
N MET A 110 16.10 -4.68 -0.91
CA MET A 110 16.48 -6.03 -0.49
C MET A 110 15.81 -6.38 0.85
N MET A 111 15.51 -7.66 1.04
CA MET A 111 14.98 -8.22 2.28
C MET A 111 16.05 -9.05 2.97
N VAL A 112 16.30 -8.75 4.25
CA VAL A 112 17.34 -9.40 5.06
C VAL A 112 16.70 -10.14 6.22
N ALA A 113 16.94 -11.45 6.33
CA ALA A 113 16.46 -12.27 7.43
C ALA A 113 17.23 -12.00 8.73
N GLU A 114 16.50 -11.91 9.83
CA GLU A 114 17.02 -11.78 11.18
C GLU A 114 16.33 -12.80 12.11
N PRO A 115 17.06 -13.63 12.86
CA PRO A 115 16.45 -14.58 13.79
C PRO A 115 15.52 -13.89 14.79
N ILE A 116 14.40 -14.52 15.15
CA ILE A 116 13.47 -13.98 16.14
C ILE A 116 14.11 -13.89 17.54
N GLY A 117 15.00 -14.83 17.86
CA GLY A 117 15.70 -14.93 19.14
C GLY A 117 15.46 -16.25 19.86
N VAL A 118 15.30 -16.24 21.18
CA VAL A 118 15.04 -17.46 21.96
C VAL A 118 13.56 -17.82 21.87
N VAL A 119 13.25 -19.05 21.49
CA VAL A 119 11.89 -19.57 21.35
C VAL A 119 11.51 -20.40 22.58
N ALA A 120 10.33 -20.14 23.15
CA ALA A 120 9.70 -21.02 24.14
C ALA A 120 8.75 -22.01 23.44
N GLY A 121 9.10 -23.29 23.40
CA GLY A 121 8.32 -24.34 22.76
C GLY A 121 7.43 -25.10 23.74
N VAL A 122 6.10 -24.97 23.65
CA VAL A 122 5.17 -25.78 24.45
C VAL A 122 4.68 -26.97 23.64
N THR A 123 4.72 -28.19 24.20
CA THR A 123 4.30 -29.42 23.48
C THR A 123 3.09 -30.10 24.13
N PRO A 124 2.21 -30.75 23.35
CA PRO A 124 1.08 -31.48 23.87
C PRO A 124 1.42 -32.95 24.18
N VAL A 125 0.60 -33.59 25.02
CA VAL A 125 0.70 -35.04 25.29
C VAL A 125 0.32 -35.93 24.09
N THR A 126 -0.43 -35.40 23.12
CA THR A 126 -0.92 -36.15 21.95
C THR A 126 0.16 -36.38 20.89
N ASN A 127 1.03 -35.39 20.68
CA ASN A 127 2.08 -35.38 19.65
C ASN A 127 3.46 -35.05 20.27
N PRO A 128 3.92 -35.76 21.31
CA PRO A 128 5.04 -35.29 22.13
C PRO A 128 6.38 -35.28 21.38
N THR A 129 6.77 -36.42 20.79
CA THR A 129 8.04 -36.56 20.06
C THR A 129 8.03 -35.80 18.75
N SER A 130 6.97 -35.96 17.95
CA SER A 130 6.87 -35.35 16.62
C SER A 130 6.82 -33.82 16.68
N THR A 131 6.08 -33.22 17.62
CA THR A 131 6.06 -31.76 17.79
C THR A 131 7.41 -31.23 18.27
N THR A 132 8.09 -31.97 19.14
CA THR A 132 9.43 -31.61 19.61
C THR A 132 10.42 -31.57 18.44
N MET A 133 10.45 -32.61 17.61
CA MET A 133 11.34 -32.65 16.43
C MET A 133 11.03 -31.54 15.43
N PHE A 134 9.76 -31.39 15.06
CA PHE A 134 9.28 -30.35 14.16
C PHE A 134 9.72 -28.95 14.62
N LYS A 135 9.41 -28.58 15.87
CA LYS A 135 9.74 -27.24 16.41
C LYS A 135 11.22 -26.99 16.46
N THR A 136 12.01 -28.03 16.76
CA THR A 136 13.47 -27.91 16.81
C THR A 136 14.04 -27.65 15.41
N LEU A 137 13.60 -28.39 14.39
CA LEU A 137 14.06 -28.21 13.00
C LEU A 137 13.76 -26.81 12.48
N ILE A 138 12.52 -26.32 12.62
CA ILE A 138 12.15 -24.99 12.11
C ILE A 138 12.84 -23.86 12.89
N SER A 139 13.07 -24.04 14.20
CA SER A 139 13.78 -23.04 15.02
C SER A 139 15.25 -22.96 14.64
N MET A 140 15.90 -24.12 14.44
CA MET A 140 17.29 -24.18 14.00
C MET A 140 17.49 -23.62 12.59
N LYS A 141 16.55 -23.89 11.67
CA LYS A 141 16.58 -23.29 10.33
C LYS A 141 16.51 -21.75 10.38
N GLY A 142 15.78 -21.18 11.33
CA GLY A 142 15.77 -19.73 11.58
C GLY A 142 16.92 -19.21 12.46
N ARG A 143 17.87 -20.06 12.86
CA ARG A 143 18.98 -19.77 13.81
C ARG A 143 18.52 -19.33 15.20
N ASN A 144 17.46 -19.92 15.71
CA ASN A 144 16.82 -19.58 16.99
C ASN A 144 17.00 -20.71 18.01
N PRO A 145 17.72 -20.49 19.13
CA PRO A 145 17.71 -21.44 20.24
C PRO A 145 16.29 -21.65 20.77
N ILE A 146 15.97 -22.87 21.18
CA ILE A 146 14.65 -23.24 21.68
C ILE A 146 14.74 -23.87 23.08
N ILE A 147 13.85 -23.44 23.98
CA ILE A 147 13.66 -24.02 25.31
C ILE A 147 12.24 -24.60 25.37
N PHE A 148 12.15 -25.89 25.65
CA PHE A 148 10.86 -26.58 25.71
C PHE A 148 10.24 -26.61 27.11
N SER A 149 8.92 -26.44 27.14
CA SER A 149 8.05 -26.89 28.24
C SER A 149 7.21 -28.06 27.75
N PHE A 150 7.52 -29.26 28.22
CA PHE A 150 6.81 -30.48 27.84
C PHE A 150 5.62 -30.74 28.77
N HIS A 151 4.62 -31.46 28.26
CA HIS A 151 3.53 -31.94 29.09
C HIS A 151 4.05 -32.97 30.11
N PRO A 152 3.67 -32.91 31.40
CA PRO A 152 4.19 -33.81 32.43
C PRO A 152 4.03 -35.31 32.13
N SER A 153 2.90 -35.69 31.52
CA SER A 153 2.62 -37.08 31.10
C SER A 153 3.38 -37.55 29.84
N ALA A 154 4.25 -36.72 29.27
CA ALA A 154 5.05 -37.04 28.09
C ALA A 154 6.47 -36.42 28.17
N GLN A 155 6.96 -36.20 29.39
CA GLN A 155 8.23 -35.53 29.64
C GLN A 155 9.40 -36.33 29.08
N LYS A 156 9.46 -37.64 29.32
CA LYS A 156 10.62 -38.48 29.00
C LYS A 156 10.76 -38.66 27.49
N CYS A 157 9.68 -39.00 26.79
CA CYS A 157 9.72 -39.17 25.34
C CYS A 157 10.04 -37.86 24.61
N SER A 158 9.51 -36.71 25.08
CA SER A 158 9.81 -35.41 24.48
C SER A 158 11.26 -34.98 24.74
N ALA A 159 11.75 -35.15 25.97
CA ALA A 159 13.14 -34.83 26.31
C ALA A 159 14.12 -35.70 25.51
N GLU A 160 13.82 -36.97 25.31
CA GLU A 160 14.66 -37.86 24.49
C GLU A 160 14.69 -37.42 23.02
N ALA A 161 13.54 -37.03 22.45
CA ALA A 161 13.50 -36.46 21.09
C ALA A 161 14.33 -35.17 20.98
N ALA A 162 14.20 -34.25 21.94
CA ALA A 162 14.99 -33.02 21.97
C ALA A 162 16.50 -33.31 22.10
N ARG A 163 16.87 -34.28 22.96
CA ARG A 163 18.26 -34.69 23.18
C ARG A 163 18.90 -35.24 21.91
N ILE A 164 18.22 -36.16 21.20
CA ILE A 164 18.72 -36.75 19.95
C ILE A 164 19.01 -35.66 18.91
N LEU A 165 18.08 -34.72 18.71
CA LEU A 165 18.28 -33.63 17.75
C LEU A 165 19.35 -32.65 18.21
N ARG A 166 19.39 -32.30 19.50
CA ARG A 166 20.42 -31.43 20.06
C ARG A 166 21.82 -32.00 19.84
N ASP A 167 22.03 -33.27 20.19
CA ASP A 167 23.33 -33.92 20.11
C ASP A 167 23.81 -33.98 18.64
N ALA A 168 22.90 -34.28 17.71
CA ALA A 168 23.19 -34.24 16.27
C ALA A 168 23.48 -32.81 15.75
N ALA A 169 22.78 -31.79 16.27
CA ALA A 169 23.04 -30.40 15.94
C ALA A 169 24.43 -29.98 16.39
N ILE A 170 24.82 -30.33 17.62
CA ILE A 170 26.14 -30.01 18.20
C ILE A 170 27.25 -30.68 17.38
N GLU A 171 27.11 -31.96 17.04
CA GLU A 171 28.07 -32.68 16.19
C GLU A 171 28.23 -32.02 14.81
N ALA A 172 27.15 -31.44 14.28
CA ALA A 172 27.17 -30.72 13.00
C ALA A 172 27.70 -29.27 13.09
N GLY A 173 27.95 -28.75 14.30
CA GLY A 173 28.54 -27.43 14.53
C GLY A 173 27.64 -26.40 15.24
N ALA A 174 26.48 -26.80 15.77
CA ALA A 174 25.65 -25.94 16.60
C ALA A 174 26.23 -25.76 18.02
N PRO A 175 25.93 -24.65 18.72
CA PRO A 175 26.34 -24.47 20.11
C PRO A 175 25.59 -25.42 21.06
N GLU A 176 26.24 -25.79 22.16
CA GLU A 176 25.76 -26.80 23.13
C GLU A 176 24.32 -26.57 23.62
N ASN A 177 23.96 -25.32 23.88
CA ASN A 177 22.67 -24.96 24.47
C ASN A 177 21.63 -24.47 23.43
N CYS A 178 21.76 -24.89 22.17
CA CYS A 178 20.82 -24.55 21.09
C CYS A 178 19.42 -25.15 21.29
N VAL A 179 19.31 -26.26 22.02
CA VAL A 179 18.06 -26.93 22.35
C VAL A 179 18.09 -27.32 23.83
N GLN A 180 17.11 -26.85 24.59
CA GLN A 180 17.01 -27.06 26.04
C GLN A 180 15.56 -27.37 26.43
N TRP A 181 15.32 -27.82 27.66
CA TRP A 181 13.98 -28.06 28.21
C TRP A 181 13.94 -27.89 29.72
N ILE A 182 12.72 -27.75 30.26
CA ILE A 182 12.47 -27.75 31.70
C ILE A 182 12.55 -29.19 32.22
N GLU A 183 13.49 -29.50 33.11
CA GLU A 183 13.67 -30.87 33.64
C GLU A 183 12.53 -31.32 34.56
N ILE A 184 11.99 -30.40 35.37
CA ILE A 184 10.90 -30.66 36.31
C ILE A 184 9.69 -29.83 35.88
N PRO A 185 8.79 -30.38 35.05
CA PRO A 185 7.70 -29.61 34.45
C PRO A 185 6.66 -29.21 35.51
N SER A 186 6.29 -27.94 35.51
CA SER A 186 5.18 -27.41 36.30
C SER A 186 4.47 -26.28 35.54
N LEU A 187 3.22 -25.99 35.93
CA LEU A 187 2.49 -24.84 35.37
C LEU A 187 3.23 -23.53 35.66
N GLU A 188 3.83 -23.41 36.85
CA GLU A 188 4.64 -22.28 37.26
C GLU A 188 5.88 -22.12 36.37
N ALA A 189 6.62 -23.20 36.13
CA ALA A 189 7.81 -23.17 35.27
C ALA A 189 7.48 -22.82 33.82
N SER A 190 6.37 -23.36 33.30
CA SER A 190 5.87 -23.01 31.96
C SER A 190 5.54 -21.52 31.85
N ALA A 191 4.81 -20.98 32.84
CA ALA A 191 4.43 -19.58 32.88
C ALA A 191 5.66 -18.66 33.06
N ALA A 192 6.62 -19.05 33.89
CA ALA A 192 7.87 -18.33 34.09
C ALA A 192 8.67 -18.26 32.78
N LEU A 193 8.84 -19.38 32.06
CA LEU A 193 9.52 -19.41 30.76
C LEU A 193 8.84 -18.50 29.74
N MET A 194 7.51 -18.59 29.60
CA MET A 194 6.76 -17.79 28.63
C MET A 194 6.84 -16.28 28.90
N LYS A 195 6.93 -15.88 30.17
CA LYS A 195 7.01 -14.46 30.58
C LYS A 195 8.44 -13.91 30.65
N HIS A 196 9.44 -14.78 30.61
CA HIS A 196 10.83 -14.39 30.85
C HIS A 196 11.32 -13.37 29.81
N GLN A 197 12.07 -12.35 30.25
CA GLN A 197 12.46 -11.24 29.38
C GLN A 197 13.37 -11.66 28.22
N GLY A 198 14.26 -12.63 28.45
CA GLY A 198 15.15 -13.18 27.43
C GLY A 198 14.51 -14.15 26.43
N VAL A 199 13.20 -14.41 26.52
CA VAL A 199 12.42 -15.14 25.49
C VAL A 199 11.80 -14.15 24.52
N SER A 200 11.93 -14.43 23.22
CA SER A 200 11.48 -13.56 22.14
C SER A 200 10.13 -13.97 21.55
N LEU A 201 9.84 -15.28 21.48
CA LEU A 201 8.61 -15.80 20.89
C LEU A 201 8.17 -17.10 21.56
N ILE A 202 6.85 -17.30 21.68
CA ILE A 202 6.26 -18.53 22.22
C ILE A 202 5.60 -19.34 21.10
N LEU A 203 5.99 -20.59 20.92
CA LEU A 203 5.29 -21.58 20.09
C LEU A 203 4.37 -22.42 20.98
N ALA A 204 3.10 -22.05 21.06
CA ALA A 204 2.15 -22.66 21.99
C ALA A 204 1.28 -23.74 21.32
N THR A 205 1.69 -25.00 21.40
CA THR A 205 0.88 -26.14 20.92
C THR A 205 0.32 -26.89 22.12
N GLY A 206 -0.94 -26.64 22.44
CA GLY A 206 -1.61 -27.21 23.60
C GLY A 206 -3.08 -26.82 23.62
N GLY A 207 -3.77 -27.19 24.70
CA GLY A 207 -5.19 -26.86 24.85
C GLY A 207 -5.45 -25.35 24.98
N PRO A 208 -6.73 -24.91 24.87
CA PRO A 208 -7.11 -23.50 24.86
C PRO A 208 -6.57 -22.68 26.05
N GLY A 209 -6.51 -23.28 27.24
CA GLY A 209 -5.98 -22.62 28.44
C GLY A 209 -4.49 -22.27 28.32
N MET A 210 -3.69 -23.16 27.72
CA MET A 210 -2.25 -22.95 27.51
C MET A 210 -2.01 -21.88 26.44
N VAL A 211 -2.77 -21.93 25.34
CA VAL A 211 -2.68 -20.92 24.28
C VAL A 211 -3.07 -19.54 24.81
N LYS A 212 -4.16 -19.44 25.59
CA LYS A 212 -4.54 -18.19 26.26
C LYS A 212 -3.44 -17.67 27.18
N SER A 213 -2.77 -18.57 27.92
CA SER A 213 -1.63 -18.21 28.77
C SER A 213 -0.46 -17.63 27.96
N ALA A 214 -0.13 -18.25 26.83
CA ALA A 214 0.91 -17.76 25.92
C ALA A 214 0.61 -16.36 25.38
N TYR A 215 -0.61 -16.12 24.88
CA TYR A 215 -1.02 -14.78 24.41
C TYR A 215 -1.15 -13.75 25.54
N SER A 216 -1.26 -14.20 26.80
CA SER A 216 -1.27 -13.32 27.98
C SER A 216 0.12 -13.10 28.58
N ALA A 217 1.18 -13.66 28.01
CA ALA A 217 2.54 -13.59 28.55
C ALA A 217 3.25 -12.25 28.27
N GLY A 218 2.67 -11.37 27.45
CA GLY A 218 3.30 -10.11 27.03
C GLY A 218 4.42 -10.31 26.00
N LYS A 219 4.46 -11.48 25.35
CA LYS A 219 5.41 -11.83 24.28
C LYS A 219 4.66 -12.18 23.00
N PRO A 220 5.24 -11.97 21.81
CA PRO A 220 4.72 -12.55 20.58
C PRO A 220 4.52 -14.06 20.73
N ALA A 221 3.34 -14.56 20.36
CA ALA A 221 3.00 -15.97 20.44
C ALA A 221 2.41 -16.44 19.11
N LEU A 222 2.79 -17.66 18.70
CA LEU A 222 2.15 -18.43 17.65
C LEU A 222 1.47 -19.62 18.34
N GLY A 223 0.16 -19.46 18.58
CA GLY A 223 -0.67 -20.49 19.18
C GLY A 223 -1.43 -21.33 18.16
N VAL A 224 -2.18 -22.29 18.69
CA VAL A 224 -3.12 -23.14 17.97
C VAL A 224 -4.53 -22.97 18.53
N GLY A 225 -5.52 -23.60 17.93
CA GLY A 225 -6.90 -23.69 18.42
C GLY A 225 -7.37 -25.13 18.54
N ALA A 226 -8.55 -25.32 19.12
CA ALA A 226 -9.24 -26.61 19.11
C ALA A 226 -9.76 -26.91 17.69
N GLY A 227 -9.74 -28.19 17.29
CA GLY A 227 -10.21 -28.61 15.97
C GLY A 227 -11.54 -29.34 16.07
N ASN A 228 -12.65 -28.62 15.89
CA ASN A 228 -13.97 -29.24 15.73
C ASN A 228 -14.34 -29.43 14.26
N VAL A 229 -13.58 -30.26 13.55
CA VAL A 229 -13.59 -30.35 12.08
C VAL A 229 -14.88 -31.01 11.55
N PRO A 230 -15.73 -30.32 10.79
CA PRO A 230 -16.81 -30.95 10.05
C PRO A 230 -16.31 -31.53 8.71
N CYS A 231 -16.85 -32.68 8.32
CA CYS A 231 -16.65 -33.30 7.01
C CYS A 231 -17.98 -33.37 6.26
N PHE A 232 -18.14 -32.58 5.19
CA PHE A 232 -19.35 -32.59 4.38
C PHE A 232 -19.17 -33.46 3.14
N ILE A 233 -19.99 -34.51 3.00
CA ILE A 233 -20.04 -35.35 1.80
C ILE A 233 -21.26 -34.91 0.99
N GLU A 234 -20.99 -34.15 -0.07
CA GLU A 234 -21.97 -33.62 -1.02
C GLU A 234 -22.29 -34.67 -2.09
N LYS A 235 -23.50 -34.65 -2.64
CA LYS A 235 -24.01 -35.70 -3.55
C LYS A 235 -23.16 -35.99 -4.80
N SER A 236 -22.30 -35.05 -5.23
CA SER A 236 -21.41 -35.26 -6.39
C SER A 236 -20.06 -35.89 -6.03
N ALA A 237 -19.80 -36.14 -4.74
CA ALA A 237 -18.56 -36.75 -4.27
C ALA A 237 -18.31 -38.15 -4.85
N ASP A 238 -17.03 -38.53 -4.97
CA ASP A 238 -16.68 -39.95 -5.00
C ASP A 238 -16.87 -40.53 -3.60
N ILE A 239 -18.00 -41.22 -3.41
CA ILE A 239 -18.41 -41.76 -2.11
C ILE A 239 -17.38 -42.75 -1.54
N LYS A 240 -16.75 -43.57 -2.40
CA LYS A 240 -15.78 -44.58 -1.94
C LYS A 240 -14.51 -43.90 -1.44
N GLN A 241 -14.02 -42.91 -2.17
CA GLN A 241 -12.89 -42.10 -1.73
C GLN A 241 -13.22 -41.36 -0.44
N ALA A 242 -14.38 -40.67 -0.38
CA ALA A 242 -14.79 -39.89 0.78
C ALA A 242 -14.86 -40.73 2.06
N VAL A 243 -15.45 -41.93 1.99
CA VAL A 243 -15.50 -42.86 3.13
C VAL A 243 -14.10 -43.36 3.51
N ASN A 244 -13.26 -43.72 2.53
CA ASN A 244 -11.89 -44.15 2.80
C ASN A 244 -11.08 -43.06 3.51
N ASP A 245 -11.14 -41.83 3.00
CA ASP A 245 -10.42 -40.67 3.53
C ASP A 245 -10.88 -40.31 4.95
N LEU A 246 -12.20 -40.31 5.18
CA LEU A 246 -12.80 -40.09 6.50
C LEU A 246 -12.31 -41.13 7.51
N ILE A 247 -12.33 -42.42 7.15
CA ILE A 247 -11.86 -43.49 8.04
C ILE A 247 -10.37 -43.35 8.31
N LEU A 248 -9.56 -43.23 7.24
CA LEU A 248 -8.11 -43.07 7.31
C LEU A 248 -7.72 -41.94 8.27
N SER A 249 -8.34 -40.78 8.09
CA SER A 249 -8.06 -39.59 8.89
C SER A 249 -8.50 -39.73 10.35
N LYS A 250 -9.70 -40.27 10.59
CA LYS A 250 -10.28 -40.35 11.94
C LYS A 250 -9.66 -41.46 12.78
N SER A 251 -9.26 -42.58 12.19
CA SER A 251 -8.62 -43.68 12.93
C SER A 251 -7.13 -43.44 13.18
N PHE A 252 -6.49 -42.52 12.46
CA PHE A 252 -5.05 -42.26 12.58
C PHE A 252 -4.66 -41.80 14.00
N ASP A 253 -3.76 -42.55 14.62
CA ASP A 253 -3.31 -42.42 16.01
C ASP A 253 -4.49 -42.33 16.99
N ASN A 254 -5.54 -43.12 16.74
CA ASN A 254 -6.83 -43.08 17.44
C ASN A 254 -7.45 -41.67 17.47
N GLY A 255 -7.41 -40.93 16.36
CA GLY A 255 -8.08 -39.64 16.21
C GLY A 255 -7.51 -38.52 17.09
N MET A 256 -6.24 -38.62 17.49
CA MET A 256 -5.59 -37.63 18.37
C MET A 256 -5.07 -36.37 17.65
N ILE A 257 -5.07 -36.36 16.32
CA ILE A 257 -4.73 -35.15 15.57
C ILE A 257 -5.92 -34.19 15.65
N CYS A 258 -5.67 -32.94 16.03
CA CYS A 258 -6.70 -31.90 16.16
C CYS A 258 -7.43 -31.63 14.84
N ALA A 259 -6.78 -31.86 13.69
CA ALA A 259 -7.41 -31.76 12.38
C ALA A 259 -8.29 -32.97 11.99
N SER A 260 -8.39 -34.00 12.83
CA SER A 260 -9.27 -35.15 12.55
C SER A 260 -10.74 -34.76 12.61
N GLU A 261 -11.54 -35.39 11.75
CA GLU A 261 -12.97 -35.17 11.61
C GLU A 261 -13.70 -35.43 12.92
N GLN A 262 -14.63 -34.55 13.27
CA GLN A 262 -15.45 -34.66 14.47
C GLN A 262 -16.89 -35.01 14.13
N ALA A 263 -17.38 -34.61 12.96
CA ALA A 263 -18.61 -35.15 12.40
C ALA A 263 -18.50 -35.35 10.90
N VAL A 264 -19.25 -36.31 10.39
CA VAL A 264 -19.59 -36.43 8.97
C VAL A 264 -21.02 -35.93 8.76
N ILE A 265 -21.19 -35.04 7.79
CA ILE A 265 -22.44 -34.42 7.38
C ILE A 265 -22.73 -34.94 5.97
N ILE A 266 -23.87 -35.55 5.76
CA ILE A 266 -24.14 -36.33 4.53
C ILE A 266 -25.50 -35.92 3.96
N GLU A 267 -25.54 -35.64 2.67
CA GLU A 267 -26.81 -35.39 1.97
C GLU A 267 -27.71 -36.62 1.96
N GLU A 268 -29.01 -36.37 2.14
CA GLU A 268 -30.03 -37.41 2.26
C GLU A 268 -30.03 -38.40 1.08
N CYS A 269 -29.79 -37.92 -0.14
CA CYS A 269 -29.80 -38.75 -1.34
C CYS A 269 -28.67 -39.79 -1.44
N ILE A 270 -27.59 -39.63 -0.66
CA ILE A 270 -26.43 -40.54 -0.62
C ILE A 270 -26.21 -41.16 0.77
N TYR A 271 -27.07 -40.84 1.74
CA TYR A 271 -26.91 -41.22 3.15
C TYR A 271 -26.76 -42.72 3.35
N ASP A 272 -27.68 -43.52 2.80
CA ASP A 272 -27.71 -44.97 3.00
C ASP A 272 -26.49 -45.66 2.38
N GLU A 273 -25.98 -45.15 1.25
CA GLU A 273 -24.78 -45.67 0.60
C GLU A 273 -23.52 -45.41 1.44
N VAL A 274 -23.36 -44.19 1.95
CA VAL A 274 -22.26 -43.80 2.83
C VAL A 274 -22.28 -44.62 4.13
N VAL A 275 -23.44 -44.75 4.78
CA VAL A 275 -23.60 -45.53 6.01
C VAL A 275 -23.32 -47.01 5.79
N ALA A 276 -23.78 -47.58 4.67
CA ALA A 276 -23.51 -48.97 4.31
C ALA A 276 -22.00 -49.22 4.14
N LEU A 277 -21.28 -48.31 3.48
CA LEU A 277 -19.82 -48.41 3.31
C LEU A 277 -19.07 -48.24 4.63
N LEU A 278 -19.47 -47.32 5.50
CA LEU A 278 -18.89 -47.18 6.84
C LEU A 278 -19.05 -48.48 7.65
N LYS A 279 -20.24 -49.07 7.67
CA LYS A 279 -20.50 -50.36 8.32
C LYS A 279 -19.66 -51.49 7.69
N HIS A 280 -19.53 -51.51 6.37
CA HIS A 280 -18.70 -52.48 5.64
C HIS A 280 -17.23 -52.44 6.09
N TYR A 281 -16.71 -51.25 6.43
CA TYR A 281 -15.34 -51.07 6.91
C TYR A 281 -15.19 -51.15 8.45
N ASN A 282 -16.14 -51.77 9.16
CA ASN A 282 -16.15 -51.94 10.61
C ASN A 282 -16.23 -50.63 11.40
N CYS A 283 -16.93 -49.61 10.89
CA CYS A 283 -17.41 -48.51 11.72
C CYS A 283 -18.72 -48.93 12.39
N TYR A 284 -18.76 -48.87 13.72
CA TYR A 284 -19.90 -49.35 14.52
C TYR A 284 -20.85 -48.19 14.83
N PHE A 285 -22.10 -48.27 14.37
CA PHE A 285 -23.14 -47.28 14.65
C PHE A 285 -23.80 -47.60 15.99
N VAL A 286 -23.71 -46.67 16.95
CA VAL A 286 -24.33 -46.82 18.27
C VAL A 286 -25.76 -46.28 18.27
N GLU A 287 -26.68 -47.03 18.89
CA GLU A 287 -28.11 -46.71 18.92
C GLU A 287 -28.68 -46.81 20.35
N GLY A 288 -29.82 -46.16 20.59
CA GLY A 288 -30.56 -46.22 21.85
C GLY A 288 -29.69 -46.00 23.10
N LYS A 289 -29.65 -46.99 24.00
CA LYS A 289 -28.90 -46.91 25.27
C LYS A 289 -27.38 -46.83 25.08
N GLU A 290 -26.83 -47.45 24.03
CA GLU A 290 -25.38 -47.41 23.77
C GLU A 290 -24.93 -45.98 23.46
N LYS A 291 -25.73 -45.24 22.68
CA LYS A 291 -25.50 -43.84 22.35
C LYS A 291 -25.50 -42.97 23.61
N GLU A 292 -26.49 -43.12 24.49
CA GLU A 292 -26.57 -42.36 25.75
C GLU A 292 -25.37 -42.63 26.68
N LEU A 293 -24.93 -43.88 26.77
CA LEU A 293 -23.75 -44.27 27.54
C LEU A 293 -22.48 -43.68 26.94
N LEU A 294 -22.30 -43.80 25.63
CA LEU A 294 -21.16 -43.23 24.92
C LEU A 294 -21.07 -41.71 25.13
N GLU A 295 -22.18 -41.00 24.99
CA GLU A 295 -22.23 -39.55 25.14
C GLU A 295 -21.75 -39.10 26.54
N LYS A 296 -22.25 -39.75 27.60
CA LYS A 296 -21.86 -39.46 29.00
C LYS A 296 -20.40 -39.81 29.29
N THR A 297 -19.84 -40.78 28.58
CA THR A 297 -18.43 -41.17 28.74
C THR A 297 -17.48 -40.24 27.98
N VAL A 298 -17.87 -39.80 26.78
CA VAL A 298 -17.04 -38.93 25.92
C VAL A 298 -17.03 -37.49 26.43
N ILE A 299 -18.20 -36.95 26.75
CA ILE A 299 -18.36 -35.59 27.28
C ILE A 299 -18.87 -35.67 28.71
N ASN A 300 -18.12 -35.10 29.65
CA ASN A 300 -18.51 -35.10 31.05
C ASN A 300 -19.85 -34.34 31.22
N PRO A 301 -20.90 -34.95 31.80
CA PRO A 301 -22.22 -34.33 31.91
C PRO A 301 -22.25 -33.06 32.78
N GLU A 302 -21.36 -32.96 33.77
CA GLU A 302 -21.28 -31.86 34.73
C GLU A 302 -20.45 -30.69 34.19
N THR A 303 -19.22 -30.97 33.75
CA THR A 303 -18.30 -29.92 33.28
C THR A 303 -18.55 -29.55 31.81
N LYS A 304 -19.30 -30.36 31.07
CA LYS A 304 -19.52 -30.24 29.61
C LYS A 304 -18.21 -30.20 28.79
N THR A 305 -17.13 -30.72 29.34
CA THR A 305 -15.81 -30.82 28.69
C THR A 305 -15.52 -32.25 28.24
N LEU A 306 -14.57 -32.39 27.31
CA LEU A 306 -14.03 -33.68 26.90
C LEU A 306 -13.49 -34.47 28.09
N ASN A 307 -13.81 -35.76 28.17
CA ASN A 307 -13.19 -36.66 29.13
C ASN A 307 -11.74 -36.99 28.71
N PRO A 308 -10.72 -36.61 29.49
CA PRO A 308 -9.32 -36.81 29.09
C PRO A 308 -8.91 -38.29 29.02
N ASN A 309 -9.68 -39.21 29.63
CA ASN A 309 -9.37 -40.63 29.66
C ASN A 309 -9.66 -41.35 28.34
N ILE A 310 -10.52 -40.79 27.48
CA ILE A 310 -10.83 -41.38 26.17
C ILE A 310 -9.83 -40.97 25.07
N VAL A 311 -9.02 -39.94 25.33
CA VAL A 311 -8.12 -39.35 24.33
C VAL A 311 -7.11 -40.39 23.86
N GLY A 312 -7.11 -40.68 22.56
CA GLY A 312 -6.22 -41.67 21.94
C GLY A 312 -6.46 -43.13 22.32
N GLN A 313 -7.60 -43.45 22.91
CA GLN A 313 -7.98 -44.83 23.20
C GLN A 313 -8.69 -45.47 21.99
N SER A 314 -8.58 -46.80 21.87
CA SER A 314 -9.26 -47.54 20.80
C SER A 314 -10.80 -47.50 20.96
N PRO A 315 -11.58 -47.69 19.87
CA PRO A 315 -13.03 -47.80 19.93
C PRO A 315 -13.50 -48.86 20.94
N TYR A 316 -12.83 -50.02 20.94
CA TYR A 316 -13.10 -51.12 21.88
C TYR A 316 -12.91 -50.71 23.34
N THR A 317 -11.82 -50.00 23.65
CA THR A 317 -11.54 -49.50 24.99
C THR A 317 -12.60 -48.48 25.43
N ILE A 318 -12.99 -47.56 24.54
CA ILE A 318 -14.00 -46.54 24.83
C ILE A 318 -15.37 -47.16 25.07
N ALA A 319 -15.79 -48.12 24.25
CA ALA A 319 -17.04 -48.86 24.45
C ALA A 319 -17.06 -49.56 25.82
N LYS A 320 -15.97 -50.24 26.18
CA LYS A 320 -15.81 -50.87 27.49
C LYS A 320 -15.87 -49.86 28.65
N MET A 321 -15.28 -48.68 28.49
CA MET A 321 -15.38 -47.58 29.46
C MET A 321 -16.83 -47.06 29.60
N ALA A 322 -17.60 -47.07 28.51
CA ALA A 322 -19.00 -46.67 28.49
C ALA A 322 -19.97 -47.76 28.98
N GLY A 323 -19.51 -49.01 29.09
CA GLY A 323 -20.29 -50.12 29.62
C GLY A 323 -21.02 -50.96 28.58
N PHE A 324 -20.54 -50.97 27.32
CA PHE A 324 -21.02 -51.86 26.27
C PHE A 324 -19.86 -52.51 25.50
N GLU A 325 -20.14 -53.52 24.67
CA GLU A 325 -19.13 -54.25 23.90
C GLU A 325 -19.27 -54.01 22.40
N VAL A 326 -18.13 -53.94 21.70
CA VAL A 326 -18.03 -53.87 20.24
C VAL A 326 -16.95 -54.84 19.76
N PRO A 327 -16.93 -55.25 18.48
CA PRO A 327 -15.82 -56.02 17.91
C PRO A 327 -14.46 -55.33 18.11
N LYS A 328 -13.41 -56.10 18.40
CA LYS A 328 -12.07 -55.54 18.70
C LYS A 328 -11.43 -54.82 17.51
N ASP A 329 -11.83 -55.19 16.30
CA ASP A 329 -11.40 -54.60 15.03
C ASP A 329 -12.29 -53.42 14.58
N THR A 330 -13.20 -52.96 15.44
CA THR A 330 -13.96 -51.73 15.21
C THR A 330 -13.01 -50.56 14.99
N LYS A 331 -13.19 -49.82 13.89
CA LYS A 331 -12.34 -48.67 13.54
C LYS A 331 -12.80 -47.36 14.17
N ILE A 332 -14.11 -47.12 14.18
CA ILE A 332 -14.73 -45.87 14.63
C ILE A 332 -16.09 -46.18 15.28
N LEU A 333 -16.40 -45.52 16.40
CA LEU A 333 -17.77 -45.47 16.95
C LEU A 333 -18.51 -44.29 16.33
N VAL A 334 -19.62 -44.55 15.63
CA VAL A 334 -20.41 -43.53 14.93
C VAL A 334 -21.73 -43.33 15.65
N ALA A 335 -22.08 -42.09 15.96
CA ALA A 335 -23.36 -41.75 16.60
C ALA A 335 -24.14 -40.75 15.73
N GLU A 336 -25.33 -41.13 15.28
CA GLU A 336 -26.21 -40.24 14.53
C GLU A 336 -26.79 -39.16 15.46
N ILE A 337 -26.71 -37.89 15.09
CA ILE A 337 -27.23 -36.74 15.88
C ILE A 337 -28.02 -35.79 14.98
N GLU A 338 -28.99 -35.08 15.55
CA GLU A 338 -29.92 -34.22 14.79
C GLU A 338 -29.40 -32.78 14.60
N GLY A 339 -28.31 -32.40 15.25
CA GLY A 339 -27.75 -31.07 15.13
C GLY A 339 -26.43 -30.86 15.84
N VAL A 340 -26.09 -29.58 16.02
CA VAL A 340 -24.83 -29.10 16.58
C VAL A 340 -25.13 -28.18 17.74
N GLY A 341 -24.38 -28.29 18.83
CA GLY A 341 -24.51 -27.40 19.99
C GLY A 341 -24.50 -28.14 21.32
N ILE A 342 -24.88 -27.43 22.38
CA ILE A 342 -24.82 -27.95 23.75
C ILE A 342 -25.79 -29.11 24.00
N ASP A 343 -26.91 -29.13 23.28
CA ASP A 343 -27.92 -30.20 23.32
C ASP A 343 -27.48 -31.45 22.56
N TYR A 344 -26.40 -31.35 21.77
CA TYR A 344 -25.79 -32.46 21.04
C TYR A 344 -24.31 -32.59 21.45
N PRO A 345 -23.98 -33.12 22.64
CA PRO A 345 -22.61 -33.11 23.18
C PRO A 345 -21.57 -33.75 22.25
N LEU A 346 -21.93 -34.81 21.52
CA LEU A 346 -21.05 -35.47 20.56
C LEU A 346 -20.68 -34.60 19.34
N SER A 347 -21.30 -33.43 19.16
CA SER A 347 -20.92 -32.43 18.16
C SER A 347 -19.64 -31.64 18.50
N LYS A 348 -19.07 -31.81 19.71
CA LYS A 348 -17.77 -31.21 20.11
C LYS A 348 -16.55 -31.99 19.60
N GLU A 349 -15.37 -31.42 19.80
CA GLU A 349 -14.09 -32.12 19.64
C GLU A 349 -13.95 -33.29 20.62
N LYS A 350 -13.50 -34.46 20.12
CA LYS A 350 -13.47 -35.73 20.86
C LYS A 350 -12.07 -36.37 20.98
N LEU A 351 -11.09 -35.93 20.18
CA LEU A 351 -9.69 -36.44 20.15
C LEU A 351 -9.54 -37.97 20.32
N SER A 352 -10.45 -38.71 19.71
CA SER A 352 -10.65 -40.15 19.82
C SER A 352 -11.38 -40.66 18.57
N PRO A 353 -11.41 -41.98 18.30
CA PRO A 353 -12.11 -42.54 17.14
C PRO A 353 -13.63 -42.65 17.39
N VAL A 354 -14.23 -41.53 17.81
CA VAL A 354 -15.68 -41.31 17.94
C VAL A 354 -16.09 -40.23 16.96
N LEU A 355 -17.12 -40.48 16.15
CA LEU A 355 -17.56 -39.62 15.05
C LEU A 355 -19.07 -39.37 15.15
N ALA A 356 -19.49 -38.10 15.06
CA ALA A 356 -20.91 -37.78 14.90
C ALA A 356 -21.32 -37.94 13.42
N CYS A 357 -22.56 -38.38 13.17
CA CYS A 357 -23.13 -38.48 11.82
C CYS A 357 -24.39 -37.62 11.75
N ILE A 358 -24.47 -36.71 10.77
CA ILE A 358 -25.59 -35.78 10.60
C ILE A 358 -26.13 -35.93 9.18
N LYS A 359 -27.41 -36.28 9.07
CA LYS A 359 -28.14 -36.30 7.80
C LYS A 359 -28.67 -34.90 7.50
N VAL A 360 -28.44 -34.40 6.28
CA VAL A 360 -28.92 -33.08 5.81
C VAL A 360 -29.67 -33.20 4.49
N LYS A 361 -30.58 -32.27 4.20
CA LYS A 361 -31.43 -32.34 3.00
C LYS A 361 -30.69 -32.03 1.71
N ASP A 362 -29.82 -31.03 1.74
CA ASP A 362 -29.12 -30.50 0.57
C ASP A 362 -27.79 -29.84 0.97
N ALA A 363 -27.03 -29.41 -0.04
CA ALA A 363 -25.74 -28.73 0.13
C ALA A 363 -25.83 -27.45 1.00
N LYS A 364 -26.93 -26.71 0.94
CA LYS A 364 -27.08 -25.47 1.70
C LYS A 364 -27.20 -25.76 3.20
N GLU A 365 -27.98 -26.78 3.56
CA GLU A 365 -28.06 -27.27 4.94
C GLU A 365 -26.73 -27.89 5.37
N GLY A 366 -26.06 -28.66 4.51
CA GLY A 366 -24.75 -29.24 4.78
C GLY A 366 -23.69 -28.20 5.14
N ILE A 367 -23.56 -27.15 4.31
CA ILE A 367 -22.67 -26.02 4.58
C ILE A 367 -23.07 -25.30 5.87
N GLN A 368 -24.37 -25.11 6.14
CA GLN A 368 -24.82 -24.50 7.39
C GLN A 368 -24.37 -25.33 8.62
N ARG A 369 -24.49 -26.66 8.57
CA ARG A 369 -24.01 -27.52 9.68
C ARG A 369 -22.50 -27.45 9.86
N CYS A 370 -21.73 -27.31 8.77
CA CYS A 370 -20.29 -27.04 8.88
C CYS A 370 -20.01 -25.71 9.58
N VAL A 371 -20.74 -24.65 9.23
CA VAL A 371 -20.64 -23.35 9.91
C VAL A 371 -20.94 -23.51 11.40
N ASP A 372 -22.08 -24.12 11.74
CA ASP A 372 -22.49 -24.33 13.13
C ASP A 372 -21.41 -25.09 13.94
N MET A 373 -20.81 -26.14 13.37
CA MET A 373 -19.75 -26.92 14.03
C MET A 373 -18.48 -26.11 14.26
N THR A 374 -18.05 -25.35 13.24
CA THR A 374 -16.86 -24.51 13.38
C THR A 374 -17.07 -23.42 14.41
N GLU A 375 -18.24 -22.77 14.43
CA GLU A 375 -18.59 -21.79 15.46
C GLU A 375 -18.68 -22.44 16.85
N PHE A 376 -19.08 -23.70 16.93
CA PHE A 376 -19.08 -24.50 18.15
C PHE A 376 -17.72 -25.17 18.44
N GLY A 377 -16.65 -24.38 18.47
CA GLY A 377 -15.35 -24.80 18.99
C GLY A 377 -14.33 -25.32 17.96
N GLY A 378 -14.47 -24.97 16.68
CA GLY A 378 -13.52 -25.26 15.61
C GLY A 378 -13.05 -24.06 14.79
N LEU A 379 -13.41 -22.84 15.21
CA LEU A 379 -13.13 -21.60 14.46
C LEU A 379 -11.65 -21.48 14.10
N GLY A 380 -11.41 -21.22 12.83
CA GLY A 380 -10.06 -20.98 12.31
C GLY A 380 -9.22 -22.23 12.07
N HIS A 381 -9.62 -23.42 12.53
CA HIS A 381 -8.79 -24.62 12.42
C HIS A 381 -8.87 -25.29 11.04
N SER A 382 -9.79 -26.24 10.85
CA SER A 382 -9.93 -27.00 9.60
C SER A 382 -11.37 -27.42 9.35
N ALA A 383 -11.74 -27.58 8.08
CA ALA A 383 -12.98 -28.20 7.63
C ALA A 383 -12.75 -28.89 6.28
N VAL A 384 -13.51 -29.94 5.99
CA VAL A 384 -13.37 -30.72 4.75
C VAL A 384 -14.70 -30.86 4.03
N ILE A 385 -14.65 -30.76 2.71
CA ILE A 385 -15.76 -31.08 1.80
C ILE A 385 -15.29 -32.14 0.81
N HIS A 386 -16.10 -33.18 0.62
CA HIS A 386 -16.01 -34.08 -0.51
C HIS A 386 -17.09 -33.68 -1.53
N SER A 387 -16.68 -33.20 -2.70
CA SER A 387 -17.55 -32.69 -3.75
C SER A 387 -16.77 -32.58 -5.07
N ASN A 388 -17.46 -32.76 -6.20
CA ASN A 388 -16.97 -32.46 -7.55
C ASN A 388 -17.72 -31.26 -8.17
N ASN A 389 -18.41 -30.47 -7.33
CA ASN A 389 -19.17 -29.31 -7.76
C ASN A 389 -18.49 -28.01 -7.28
N ASP A 390 -17.87 -27.31 -8.23
CA ASP A 390 -17.09 -26.09 -7.96
C ASP A 390 -17.92 -24.97 -7.31
N ASP A 391 -19.21 -24.83 -7.66
CA ASP A 391 -20.08 -23.80 -7.07
C ASP A 391 -20.33 -24.08 -5.58
N VAL A 392 -20.52 -25.34 -5.20
CA VAL A 392 -20.72 -25.75 -3.81
C VAL A 392 -19.43 -25.63 -3.02
N ILE A 393 -18.29 -26.01 -3.62
CA ILE A 393 -16.96 -25.82 -3.02
C ILE A 393 -16.69 -24.33 -2.77
N LEU A 394 -17.05 -23.45 -3.72
CA LEU A 394 -16.91 -22.01 -3.57
C LEU A 394 -17.81 -21.46 -2.46
N GLU A 395 -19.09 -21.86 -2.40
CA GLU A 395 -20.00 -21.44 -1.32
C GLU A 395 -19.50 -21.92 0.05
N PHE A 396 -19.08 -23.18 0.16
CA PHE A 396 -18.46 -23.73 1.37
C PHE A 396 -17.26 -22.89 1.80
N SER A 397 -16.39 -22.53 0.84
CA SER A 397 -15.16 -21.78 1.11
C SER A 397 -15.41 -20.34 1.56
N GLN A 398 -16.51 -19.73 1.10
CA GLN A 398 -16.90 -18.37 1.51
C GLN A 398 -17.55 -18.34 2.89
N ARG A 399 -18.21 -19.43 3.31
CA ARG A 399 -19.03 -19.46 4.53
C ARG A 399 -18.33 -20.10 5.72
N VAL A 400 -17.55 -21.16 5.51
CA VAL A 400 -16.92 -21.92 6.61
C VAL A 400 -15.61 -21.25 7.03
N ARG A 401 -15.56 -20.83 8.30
CA ARG A 401 -14.51 -19.94 8.82
C ARG A 401 -13.34 -20.72 9.42
N THR A 402 -12.51 -21.30 8.56
CA THR A 402 -11.31 -22.07 8.96
C THR A 402 -10.09 -21.70 8.12
N GLY A 403 -8.88 -21.79 8.68
CA GLY A 403 -7.63 -21.51 7.98
C GLY A 403 -7.25 -22.59 6.96
N ARG A 404 -7.79 -23.81 7.11
CA ARG A 404 -7.53 -24.93 6.20
C ARG A 404 -8.84 -25.57 5.77
N LEU A 405 -9.29 -25.21 4.57
CA LEU A 405 -10.40 -25.83 3.88
C LEU A 405 -9.85 -26.90 2.94
N LEU A 406 -10.30 -28.13 3.12
CA LEU A 406 -9.80 -29.28 2.37
C LEU A 406 -10.89 -29.79 1.44
N VAL A 407 -10.51 -30.13 0.21
CA VAL A 407 -11.41 -30.66 -0.81
C VAL A 407 -10.92 -32.05 -1.19
N ASN A 408 -11.80 -33.05 -1.08
CA ASN A 408 -11.53 -34.43 -1.49
C ASN A 408 -10.24 -35.03 -0.90
N ALA A 409 -10.00 -34.81 0.40
CA ALA A 409 -8.80 -35.29 1.09
C ALA A 409 -9.07 -35.65 2.55
N PRO A 410 -8.33 -36.61 3.14
CA PRO A 410 -8.41 -36.93 4.57
C PRO A 410 -7.96 -35.75 5.42
N SER A 411 -8.78 -35.28 6.37
CA SER A 411 -8.55 -34.00 7.03
C SER A 411 -7.25 -33.94 7.86
N THR A 412 -6.95 -35.00 8.63
CA THR A 412 -5.72 -35.12 9.40
C THR A 412 -4.48 -34.90 8.53
N HIS A 413 -4.39 -35.61 7.41
CA HIS A 413 -3.20 -35.59 6.55
C HIS A 413 -3.17 -34.34 5.65
N GLY A 414 -4.33 -33.89 5.17
CA GLY A 414 -4.44 -32.67 4.37
C GLY A 414 -4.15 -31.40 5.18
N ALA A 415 -4.59 -31.32 6.44
CA ALA A 415 -4.42 -30.11 7.25
C ALA A 415 -3.00 -29.95 7.79
N ILE A 416 -2.28 -31.06 8.06
CA ILE A 416 -0.87 -30.99 8.43
C ILE A 416 0.02 -30.64 7.24
N GLY A 417 -0.38 -30.97 6.01
CA GLY A 417 0.22 -30.49 4.75
C GLY A 417 1.19 -31.46 4.07
N ASP A 418 1.60 -31.12 2.85
CA ASP A 418 2.56 -31.79 1.95
C ASP A 418 2.20 -33.20 1.46
N LEU A 419 1.43 -34.00 2.22
CA LEU A 419 1.07 -35.37 1.82
C LEU A 419 0.01 -35.42 0.71
N TYR A 420 -1.05 -34.63 0.85
CA TYR A 420 -2.21 -34.63 -0.07
C TYR A 420 -2.38 -33.30 -0.80
N ASN A 421 -1.63 -32.27 -0.42
CA ASN A 421 -1.76 -30.92 -0.94
C ASN A 421 -0.48 -30.11 -0.75
N VAL A 422 -0.52 -28.85 -1.21
CA VAL A 422 0.61 -27.92 -1.17
C VAL A 422 0.75 -27.15 0.14
N ASN A 423 -0.04 -27.47 1.18
CA ASN A 423 0.09 -26.79 2.46
C ASN A 423 1.46 -27.07 3.09
N THR A 424 2.05 -26.06 3.71
CA THR A 424 3.30 -26.21 4.47
C THR A 424 3.16 -27.33 5.51
N PRO A 425 4.07 -28.34 5.56
CA PRO A 425 3.98 -29.41 6.53
C PRO A 425 4.24 -28.85 7.95
N SER A 426 3.33 -29.11 8.89
CA SER A 426 3.42 -28.56 10.25
C SER A 426 2.64 -29.36 11.29
N LEU A 427 3.07 -29.25 12.54
CA LEU A 427 2.35 -29.74 13.74
C LEU A 427 1.95 -28.59 14.68
N THR A 428 2.11 -27.34 14.24
CA THR A 428 1.56 -26.14 14.90
C THR A 428 0.67 -25.41 13.89
N LEU A 429 -0.63 -25.57 14.11
CA LEU A 429 -1.67 -25.25 13.16
C LEU A 429 -2.39 -23.97 13.60
N GLY A 430 -2.01 -22.82 13.03
CA GLY A 430 -2.57 -21.53 13.42
C GLY A 430 -4.05 -21.41 13.06
N CYS A 431 -4.86 -20.84 13.95
CA CYS A 431 -6.31 -20.67 13.75
C CYS A 431 -6.74 -19.22 13.43
N GLY A 432 -5.78 -18.33 13.18
CA GLY A 432 -6.02 -16.92 12.87
C GLY A 432 -6.80 -16.16 13.97
N SER A 433 -7.22 -14.94 13.65
CA SER A 433 -7.99 -14.10 14.57
C SER A 433 -9.30 -14.76 15.02
N MET A 434 -9.86 -15.64 14.19
CA MET A 434 -11.06 -16.42 14.48
C MET A 434 -10.89 -17.38 15.65
N GLY A 435 -9.71 -18.00 15.77
CA GLY A 435 -9.33 -18.88 16.87
C GLY A 435 -8.49 -18.20 17.96
N ASN A 436 -8.45 -16.87 18.02
CA ASN A 436 -7.57 -16.08 18.90
C ASN A 436 -6.07 -16.39 18.70
N ASN A 437 -5.63 -16.53 17.46
CA ASN A 437 -4.23 -16.70 17.09
C ASN A 437 -3.77 -15.58 16.13
N SER A 438 -2.45 -15.43 16.02
CA SER A 438 -1.78 -14.39 15.23
C SER A 438 -1.60 -14.75 13.76
N THR A 439 -1.80 -16.03 13.39
CA THR A 439 -1.70 -16.51 12.00
C THR A 439 -2.67 -17.67 11.75
N THR A 440 -3.11 -17.85 10.51
CA THR A 440 -3.81 -19.04 9.98
C THR A 440 -2.86 -20.06 9.38
N ASP A 441 -1.57 -19.75 9.30
CA ASP A 441 -0.58 -20.58 8.64
C ASP A 441 -0.35 -21.89 9.39
N ASN A 442 0.01 -22.91 8.61
CA ASN A 442 0.83 -24.00 9.13
C ASN A 442 2.22 -23.42 9.45
N VAL A 443 2.53 -23.26 10.74
CA VAL A 443 3.76 -22.59 11.19
C VAL A 443 5.00 -23.33 10.70
N SER A 444 5.99 -22.60 10.20
CA SER A 444 7.27 -23.11 9.70
C SER A 444 8.42 -22.12 9.97
N ALA A 445 9.61 -22.38 9.43
CA ALA A 445 10.83 -21.60 9.66
C ALA A 445 10.68 -20.12 9.28
N VAL A 446 9.87 -19.80 8.26
CA VAL A 446 9.59 -18.43 7.82
C VAL A 446 8.87 -17.60 8.89
N ASN A 447 8.11 -18.23 9.78
CA ASN A 447 7.44 -17.54 10.90
C ASN A 447 8.39 -17.28 12.08
N LEU A 448 9.63 -17.79 12.02
CA LEU A 448 10.64 -17.68 13.07
C LEU A 448 11.81 -16.76 12.68
N ILE A 449 11.61 -15.92 11.66
CA ILE A 449 12.52 -14.84 11.30
C ILE A 449 11.76 -13.51 11.23
N ASN A 450 12.44 -12.43 11.58
CA ASN A 450 12.08 -11.08 11.17
C ASN A 450 12.64 -10.81 9.78
N VAL A 451 11.94 -10.00 8.99
CA VAL A 451 12.39 -9.58 7.66
C VAL A 451 12.62 -8.07 7.66
N LYS A 452 13.89 -7.66 7.55
CA LYS A 452 14.27 -6.26 7.40
C LYS A 452 14.22 -5.85 5.94
N LYS A 453 13.42 -4.84 5.61
CA LYS A 453 13.37 -4.27 4.26
C LYS A 453 14.33 -3.07 4.16
N VAL A 454 15.34 -3.19 3.30
CA VAL A 454 16.29 -2.11 2.98
C VAL A 454 15.90 -1.51 1.64
N THR A 455 15.63 -0.20 1.59
CA THR A 455 15.14 0.50 0.39
C THR A 455 16.08 1.63 -0.04
N LYS A 456 16.34 1.75 -1.34
CA LYS A 456 17.19 2.80 -1.95
C LYS A 456 16.34 4.02 -2.34
N ARG A 457 16.95 5.22 -2.37
CA ARG A 457 16.28 6.44 -2.89
C ARG A 457 15.92 6.23 -4.36
N ARG A 458 14.67 6.48 -4.71
CA ARG A 458 14.19 6.51 -6.10
C ARG A 458 13.76 7.93 -6.47
N VAL A 459 13.90 8.27 -7.74
CA VAL A 459 13.32 9.49 -8.30
C VAL A 459 12.00 9.13 -8.96
N ASN A 460 11.03 10.03 -8.86
CA ASN A 460 9.80 9.86 -9.62
C ASN A 460 10.14 10.00 -11.11
N MET A 461 9.56 9.14 -11.95
CA MET A 461 9.53 9.38 -13.40
C MET A 461 8.97 10.79 -13.65
N GLN A 462 9.49 11.55 -14.59
CA GLN A 462 8.88 12.80 -15.04
C GLN A 462 8.60 12.67 -16.54
N TRP A 463 7.48 13.22 -17.00
CA TRP A 463 7.15 13.32 -18.42
C TRP A 463 7.09 14.80 -18.78
N PHE A 464 7.62 15.13 -19.95
CA PHE A 464 7.40 16.38 -20.65
C PHE A 464 6.16 16.29 -21.57
N LYS A 465 4.99 16.75 -21.09
CA LYS A 465 3.72 16.73 -21.82
C LYS A 465 3.37 18.14 -22.33
N ILE A 466 3.05 18.23 -23.61
CA ILE A 466 2.64 19.43 -24.36
C ILE A 466 1.62 18.98 -25.44
N PRO A 467 0.93 19.89 -26.15
CA PRO A 467 0.12 19.53 -27.30
C PRO A 467 0.92 18.73 -28.33
N GLU A 468 0.28 17.77 -28.99
CA GLU A 468 0.93 16.94 -30.02
C GLU A 468 1.42 17.75 -31.21
N LYS A 469 0.72 18.87 -31.50
CA LYS A 469 1.02 19.76 -32.62
C LYS A 469 1.02 21.21 -32.17
N ILE A 470 2.12 21.90 -32.45
CA ILE A 470 2.26 23.34 -32.26
C ILE A 470 2.60 23.96 -33.61
N TYR A 471 1.69 24.76 -34.16
CA TYR A 471 1.91 25.54 -35.38
C TYR A 471 2.27 26.97 -34.99
N HIS A 472 3.31 27.53 -35.59
CA HIS A 472 3.71 28.93 -35.39
C HIS A 472 3.94 29.59 -36.75
N GLU A 473 4.29 30.88 -36.74
CA GLU A 473 4.39 31.78 -37.91
C GLU A 473 3.07 32.48 -38.29
N MET A 474 3.23 33.60 -39.00
CA MET A 474 2.13 34.40 -39.54
C MET A 474 1.25 33.56 -40.47
N ASN A 475 -0.07 33.61 -40.26
CA ASN A 475 -1.10 32.84 -40.98
C ASN A 475 -1.10 31.33 -40.71
N SER A 476 -0.49 30.85 -39.62
CA SER A 476 -0.52 29.44 -39.22
C SER A 476 -1.95 28.90 -38.99
N ILE A 477 -2.96 29.77 -38.79
CA ILE A 477 -4.38 29.36 -38.78
C ILE A 477 -4.86 28.69 -40.07
N GLN A 478 -4.11 28.78 -41.18
CA GLN A 478 -4.36 28.00 -42.40
C GLN A 478 -4.36 26.48 -42.13
N TYR A 479 -3.74 26.02 -41.05
CA TYR A 479 -3.81 24.62 -40.66
C TYR A 479 -5.25 24.12 -40.41
N LEU A 480 -6.16 25.00 -40.00
CA LEU A 480 -7.58 24.66 -39.81
C LEU A 480 -8.24 24.13 -41.09
N GLU A 481 -7.75 24.52 -42.27
CA GLU A 481 -8.19 23.96 -43.56
C GLU A 481 -7.75 22.48 -43.74
N LYS A 482 -6.60 22.12 -43.17
CA LYS A 482 -5.93 20.82 -43.38
C LYS A 482 -6.19 19.80 -42.26
N MET A 483 -6.76 20.24 -41.12
CA MET A 483 -6.98 19.37 -39.97
C MET A 483 -7.99 18.24 -40.30
N GLU A 484 -7.72 17.02 -39.87
CA GLU A 484 -8.59 15.87 -40.18
C GLU A 484 -9.78 15.75 -39.21
N GLY A 485 -10.91 15.25 -39.71
CA GLY A 485 -12.10 14.94 -38.90
C GLY A 485 -12.79 16.16 -38.30
N VAL A 486 -12.90 17.25 -39.06
CA VAL A 486 -13.54 18.51 -38.63
C VAL A 486 -14.81 18.72 -39.43
N GLU A 487 -15.98 18.65 -38.79
CA GLU A 487 -17.30 18.84 -39.42
C GLU A 487 -18.16 19.86 -38.64
N ARG A 488 -18.04 19.89 -37.31
CA ARG A 488 -18.83 20.74 -36.40
C ARG A 488 -17.89 21.42 -35.42
N VAL A 489 -17.67 22.72 -35.63
CA VAL A 489 -16.74 23.53 -34.85
C VAL A 489 -17.51 24.45 -33.92
N MET A 490 -17.19 24.41 -32.63
CA MET A 490 -17.56 25.46 -31.69
C MET A 490 -16.35 26.35 -31.40
N ILE A 491 -16.46 27.64 -31.72
CA ILE A 491 -15.47 28.65 -31.36
C ILE A 491 -15.85 29.23 -30.00
N VAL A 492 -15.02 29.03 -28.99
CA VAL A 492 -15.18 29.60 -27.65
C VAL A 492 -14.30 30.84 -27.54
N THR A 493 -14.92 31.98 -27.26
CA THR A 493 -14.24 33.28 -27.30
C THR A 493 -14.99 34.34 -26.48
N ASP A 494 -14.49 35.58 -26.49
CA ASP A 494 -15.16 36.73 -25.92
C ASP A 494 -15.73 37.66 -27.01
N ARG A 495 -16.60 38.59 -26.60
CA ARG A 495 -17.27 39.53 -27.53
C ARG A 495 -16.28 40.44 -28.27
N MET A 496 -15.15 40.79 -27.67
CA MET A 496 -14.15 41.67 -28.29
C MET A 496 -13.47 40.97 -29.46
N MET A 497 -13.14 39.69 -29.35
CA MET A 497 -12.54 38.91 -30.45
C MET A 497 -13.47 38.80 -31.67
N VAL A 498 -14.78 38.72 -31.43
CA VAL A 498 -15.79 38.77 -32.50
C VAL A 498 -15.85 40.16 -33.13
N GLN A 499 -15.88 41.23 -32.32
CA GLN A 499 -15.89 42.61 -32.81
C GLN A 499 -14.64 42.98 -33.64
N LEU A 500 -13.48 42.41 -33.30
CA LEU A 500 -12.22 42.56 -34.05
C LEU A 500 -12.17 41.71 -35.33
N GLY A 501 -13.20 40.90 -35.61
CA GLY A 501 -13.29 40.04 -36.79
C GLY A 501 -12.36 38.83 -36.75
N TYR A 502 -11.84 38.45 -35.58
CA TYR A 502 -10.89 37.33 -35.46
C TYR A 502 -11.59 35.98 -35.62
N ALA A 503 -12.81 35.84 -35.08
CA ALA A 503 -13.63 34.64 -35.31
C ALA A 503 -13.93 34.44 -36.80
N ASP A 504 -14.14 35.52 -37.57
CA ASP A 504 -14.38 35.45 -39.01
C ASP A 504 -13.16 34.95 -39.80
N LYS A 505 -11.94 35.27 -39.34
CA LYS A 505 -10.71 34.73 -39.95
C LYS A 505 -10.59 33.22 -39.80
N LEU A 506 -10.96 32.69 -38.64
CA LEU A 506 -11.04 31.24 -38.40
C LEU A 506 -12.12 30.62 -39.30
N ALA A 507 -13.31 31.22 -39.31
CA ALA A 507 -14.42 30.76 -40.16
C ALA A 507 -14.06 30.77 -41.64
N TYR A 508 -13.30 31.76 -42.10
CA TYR A 508 -12.78 31.81 -43.47
C TYR A 508 -11.91 30.59 -43.81
N GLN A 509 -10.96 30.21 -42.95
CA GLN A 509 -10.14 29.02 -43.20
C GLN A 509 -10.95 27.72 -43.14
N LEU A 510 -11.87 27.62 -42.18
CA LEU A 510 -12.75 26.45 -42.04
C LEU A 510 -13.69 26.27 -43.24
N ARG A 511 -14.16 27.37 -43.85
CA ARG A 511 -15.01 27.34 -45.05
C ARG A 511 -14.28 26.96 -46.34
N LYS A 512 -12.94 27.01 -46.36
CA LYS A 512 -12.13 26.56 -47.51
C LYS A 512 -11.99 25.04 -47.60
N ARG A 513 -12.43 24.32 -46.58
CA ARG A 513 -12.37 22.86 -46.52
C ARG A 513 -13.26 22.23 -47.59
N ARG A 514 -12.87 21.04 -48.05
CA ARG A 514 -13.65 20.29 -49.06
C ARG A 514 -15.01 19.84 -48.53
N ASN A 515 -15.07 19.49 -47.25
CA ASN A 515 -16.31 19.15 -46.56
C ASN A 515 -16.94 20.42 -45.96
N PRO A 516 -18.27 20.60 -46.05
CA PRO A 516 -18.96 21.68 -45.36
C PRO A 516 -18.77 21.58 -43.84
N VAL A 517 -18.33 22.67 -43.21
CA VAL A 517 -18.15 22.75 -41.75
C VAL A 517 -19.23 23.64 -41.15
N MET A 518 -19.98 23.11 -40.18
CA MET A 518 -20.90 23.89 -39.35
C MET A 518 -20.10 24.60 -38.26
N ILE A 519 -20.35 25.90 -38.08
CA ILE A 519 -19.60 26.72 -37.13
C ILE A 519 -20.60 27.42 -36.21
N GLU A 520 -20.43 27.25 -34.90
CA GLU A 520 -21.14 28.00 -33.86
C GLU A 520 -20.13 28.76 -32.99
N VAL A 521 -20.49 29.97 -32.56
CA VAL A 521 -19.61 30.84 -31.76
C VAL A 521 -20.24 31.07 -30.40
N PHE A 522 -19.55 30.63 -29.34
CA PHE A 522 -19.87 30.97 -27.96
C PHE A 522 -18.99 32.14 -27.54
N ALA A 523 -19.57 33.35 -27.46
CA ALA A 523 -18.83 34.61 -27.27
C ALA A 523 -19.00 35.24 -25.87
N ASP A 524 -19.62 34.52 -24.92
CA ASP A 524 -20.00 35.05 -23.61
C ASP A 524 -18.96 34.76 -22.52
N VAL A 525 -17.71 34.48 -22.88
CA VAL A 525 -16.64 34.30 -21.89
C VAL A 525 -16.21 35.64 -21.30
N GLU A 526 -16.36 35.79 -19.98
CA GLU A 526 -15.86 36.93 -19.22
C GLU A 526 -14.40 36.75 -18.76
N PRO A 527 -13.68 37.83 -18.42
CA PRO A 527 -12.42 37.75 -17.68
C PRO A 527 -12.61 36.97 -16.37
N ASP A 528 -11.66 36.10 -16.04
CA ASP A 528 -11.73 35.19 -14.87
C ASP A 528 -13.03 34.33 -14.86
N PRO A 529 -13.19 33.43 -15.83
CA PRO A 529 -14.47 32.81 -16.17
C PRO A 529 -15.06 32.02 -15.01
N SER A 530 -16.38 32.16 -14.82
CA SER A 530 -17.09 31.46 -13.76
C SER A 530 -17.44 30.01 -14.07
N VAL A 531 -17.68 29.22 -13.03
CA VAL A 531 -18.26 27.86 -13.14
C VAL A 531 -19.54 27.88 -13.97
N ASP A 532 -20.41 28.87 -13.78
CA ASP A 532 -21.67 29.01 -14.54
C ASP A 532 -21.41 29.19 -16.03
N THR A 533 -20.46 30.05 -16.42
CA THR A 533 -20.08 30.24 -17.82
C THR A 533 -19.59 28.94 -18.44
N VAL A 534 -18.78 28.17 -17.72
CA VAL A 534 -18.30 26.86 -18.15
C VAL A 534 -19.45 25.87 -18.36
N LEU A 535 -20.39 25.78 -17.42
CA LEU A 535 -21.53 24.87 -17.52
C LEU A 535 -22.49 25.26 -18.65
N ASN A 536 -22.73 26.55 -18.83
CA ASN A 536 -23.56 27.09 -19.93
C ASN A 536 -22.93 26.80 -21.30
N GLY A 537 -21.61 27.02 -21.44
CA GLY A 537 -20.87 26.68 -22.65
C GLY A 537 -20.88 25.17 -22.93
N ALA A 538 -20.71 24.34 -21.90
CA ALA A 538 -20.83 22.88 -22.03
C ALA A 538 -22.24 22.45 -22.46
N GLU A 539 -23.29 23.14 -22.02
CA GLU A 539 -24.67 22.89 -22.48
C GLU A 539 -24.86 23.29 -23.95
N ALA A 540 -24.31 24.43 -24.36
CA ALA A 540 -24.30 24.83 -25.76
C ALA A 540 -23.56 23.79 -26.62
N MET A 541 -22.41 23.30 -26.17
CA MET A 541 -21.69 22.19 -26.81
C MET A 541 -22.53 20.93 -26.88
N ARG A 542 -23.31 20.56 -25.85
CA ARG A 542 -24.20 19.39 -25.91
C ARG A 542 -25.32 19.54 -26.94
N LYS A 543 -25.87 20.76 -27.11
CA LYS A 543 -26.90 21.05 -28.11
C LYS A 543 -26.33 21.03 -29.53
N PHE A 544 -25.16 21.63 -29.71
CA PHE A 544 -24.49 21.71 -31.01
C PHE A 544 -23.73 20.43 -31.37
N ASN A 545 -23.31 19.61 -30.41
CA ASN A 545 -22.51 18.40 -30.60
C ASN A 545 -21.26 18.64 -31.48
N PRO A 546 -20.31 19.52 -31.10
CA PRO A 546 -19.09 19.75 -31.86
C PRO A 546 -18.15 18.53 -31.82
N ASP A 547 -17.43 18.32 -32.91
CA ASP A 547 -16.26 17.43 -32.99
C ASP A 547 -14.93 18.19 -32.81
N THR A 548 -14.98 19.52 -32.83
CA THR A 548 -13.82 20.38 -32.68
C THR A 548 -14.21 21.62 -31.87
N ILE A 549 -13.45 21.90 -30.82
CA ILE A 549 -13.58 23.11 -30.01
C ILE A 549 -12.35 23.97 -30.31
N ILE A 550 -12.56 25.21 -30.73
CA ILE A 550 -11.48 26.17 -30.93
C ILE A 550 -11.58 27.26 -29.86
N ALA A 551 -10.63 27.29 -28.94
CA ALA A 551 -10.46 28.38 -28.00
C ALA A 551 -9.70 29.52 -28.67
N LEU A 552 -10.37 30.66 -28.88
CA LEU A 552 -9.78 31.86 -29.45
C LEU A 552 -9.83 32.97 -28.40
N GLY A 553 -8.67 33.38 -27.86
CA GLY A 553 -8.63 34.49 -26.90
C GLY A 553 -7.39 34.48 -26.02
N GLY A 554 -7.43 35.25 -24.93
CA GLY A 554 -6.44 35.15 -23.85
C GLY A 554 -6.71 33.96 -22.92
N GLY A 555 -6.01 33.91 -21.78
CA GLY A 555 -6.13 32.82 -20.80
C GLY A 555 -7.56 32.52 -20.37
N SER A 556 -8.39 33.54 -20.11
CA SER A 556 -9.79 33.35 -19.71
C SER A 556 -10.62 32.57 -20.76
N ALA A 557 -10.46 32.86 -22.05
CA ALA A 557 -11.15 32.15 -23.11
C ALA A 557 -10.69 30.68 -23.22
N MET A 558 -9.39 30.45 -23.10
CA MET A 558 -8.80 29.10 -23.17
C MET A 558 -9.15 28.24 -21.96
N ASP A 559 -9.10 28.81 -20.76
CA ASP A 559 -9.44 28.13 -19.51
C ASP A 559 -10.93 27.79 -19.46
N ALA A 560 -11.79 28.72 -19.88
CA ALA A 560 -13.22 28.46 -20.03
C ALA A 560 -13.48 27.33 -21.04
N ALA A 561 -12.81 27.35 -22.20
CA ALA A 561 -12.95 26.30 -23.21
C ALA A 561 -12.52 24.93 -22.69
N LYS A 562 -11.41 24.83 -21.95
CA LYS A 562 -10.96 23.59 -21.29
C LYS A 562 -11.99 23.05 -20.30
N GLY A 563 -12.55 23.93 -19.47
CA GLY A 563 -13.65 23.58 -18.57
C GLY A 563 -14.88 23.09 -19.35
N MET A 564 -15.31 23.81 -20.38
CA MET A 564 -16.46 23.46 -21.20
C MET A 564 -16.26 22.10 -21.88
N TRP A 565 -15.06 21.84 -22.41
CA TRP A 565 -14.67 20.56 -23.01
C TRP A 565 -14.78 19.41 -22.02
N LEU A 566 -14.26 19.59 -20.80
CA LEU A 566 -14.35 18.59 -19.73
C LEU A 566 -15.80 18.21 -19.42
N PHE A 567 -16.67 19.19 -19.18
CA PHE A 567 -18.08 18.96 -18.83
C PHE A 567 -18.96 18.59 -20.03
N TYR A 568 -18.54 18.89 -21.25
CA TYR A 568 -19.19 18.41 -22.48
C TYR A 568 -18.95 16.91 -22.69
N GLU A 569 -17.71 16.45 -22.52
CA GLU A 569 -17.39 15.04 -22.66
C GLU A 569 -17.87 14.21 -21.47
N ASN A 570 -17.79 14.77 -20.26
CA ASN A 570 -18.08 14.08 -19.01
C ASN A 570 -19.05 14.89 -18.11
N PRO A 571 -20.37 14.90 -18.41
CA PRO A 571 -21.35 15.68 -17.66
C PRO A 571 -21.54 15.26 -16.19
N GLN A 572 -21.04 14.07 -15.82
CA GLN A 572 -21.13 13.52 -14.47
C GLN A 572 -19.90 13.85 -13.60
N ALA A 573 -18.91 14.56 -14.14
CA ALA A 573 -17.75 14.97 -13.36
C ALA A 573 -18.16 15.99 -12.29
N ASP A 574 -17.63 15.84 -11.07
CA ASP A 574 -17.88 16.75 -9.96
C ASP A 574 -16.77 17.80 -9.86
N PHE A 575 -17.14 19.08 -9.91
CA PHE A 575 -16.19 20.19 -9.77
C PHE A 575 -15.46 20.16 -8.42
N GLU A 576 -16.11 19.70 -7.36
CA GLU A 576 -15.54 19.62 -6.01
C GLU A 576 -14.39 18.61 -5.93
N ASP A 577 -14.48 17.51 -6.67
CA ASP A 577 -13.41 16.52 -6.79
C ASP A 577 -12.27 17.02 -7.69
N LEU A 578 -12.61 17.72 -8.78
CA LEU A 578 -11.65 18.21 -9.77
C LEU A 578 -10.70 19.27 -9.19
N ARG A 579 -11.17 20.07 -8.21
CA ARG A 579 -10.41 21.13 -7.52
C ARG A 579 -9.51 20.63 -6.38
N LEU A 580 -9.50 19.32 -6.08
CA LEU A 580 -8.66 18.76 -5.02
C LEU A 580 -7.17 18.90 -5.37
N LYS A 581 -6.40 19.35 -4.37
CA LYS A 581 -4.96 19.59 -4.45
C LYS A 581 -4.14 18.31 -4.43
N PHE A 582 -2.90 18.42 -4.86
CA PHE A 582 -1.98 17.29 -4.91
C PHE A 582 -0.52 17.69 -4.69
N ALA A 583 0.26 16.74 -4.19
CA ALA A 583 1.72 16.84 -4.16
C ALA A 583 2.37 16.27 -5.44
N ASP A 584 1.71 15.32 -6.11
CA ASP A 584 2.09 14.77 -7.41
C ASP A 584 0.83 14.62 -8.26
N ILE A 585 0.81 15.30 -9.41
CA ILE A 585 -0.34 15.33 -10.35
C ILE A 585 -0.79 13.93 -10.80
N ARG A 586 0.04 12.89 -10.60
CA ARG A 586 -0.28 11.50 -10.98
C ARG A 586 -0.76 10.63 -9.83
N LYS A 587 -0.58 11.08 -8.58
CA LYS A 587 -1.00 10.34 -7.37
C LYS A 587 -2.19 11.02 -6.72
N ARG A 588 -3.09 11.55 -7.54
CA ARG A 588 -4.31 12.21 -7.09
C ARG A 588 -5.29 11.18 -6.52
N VAL A 589 -6.04 11.62 -5.52
CA VAL A 589 -7.17 10.85 -4.97
C VAL A 589 -8.25 10.69 -6.03
N PHE A 590 -8.53 11.75 -6.79
CA PHE A 590 -9.45 11.76 -7.92
C PHE A 590 -8.69 11.78 -9.25
N LYS A 591 -9.10 10.95 -10.21
CA LYS A 591 -8.53 10.92 -11.56
C LYS A 591 -9.47 11.62 -12.53
N PHE A 592 -8.95 12.56 -13.32
CA PHE A 592 -9.73 13.18 -14.37
C PHE A 592 -10.17 12.12 -15.40
N PRO A 593 -11.39 12.25 -15.94
CA PRO A 593 -11.84 11.39 -17.02
C PRO A 593 -11.01 11.68 -18.29
N LYS A 594 -10.80 10.66 -19.13
CA LYS A 594 -10.08 10.90 -20.40
C LYS A 594 -10.88 11.82 -21.32
N LEU A 595 -10.22 12.83 -21.88
CA LEU A 595 -10.78 13.76 -22.86
C LEU A 595 -10.34 13.42 -24.30
N GLY A 596 -10.86 14.16 -25.28
CA GLY A 596 -10.56 13.96 -26.70
C GLY A 596 -11.37 12.85 -27.37
N ARG A 597 -12.45 12.37 -26.73
CA ARG A 597 -13.29 11.29 -27.28
C ARG A 597 -14.39 11.81 -28.19
N LYS A 598 -14.96 12.97 -27.84
CA LYS A 598 -16.06 13.59 -28.61
C LYS A 598 -15.55 14.75 -29.45
N ALA A 599 -14.63 15.55 -28.92
CA ALA A 599 -14.10 16.71 -29.61
C ALA A 599 -12.60 16.87 -29.40
N LYS A 600 -11.93 17.42 -30.43
CA LYS A 600 -10.56 17.91 -30.35
C LYS A 600 -10.53 19.33 -29.80
N MET A 601 -9.55 19.66 -28.97
CA MET A 601 -9.31 21.01 -28.47
C MET A 601 -8.18 21.69 -29.25
N VAL A 602 -8.48 22.82 -29.88
CA VAL A 602 -7.51 23.70 -30.54
C VAL A 602 -7.42 25.01 -29.78
N ALA A 603 -6.22 25.40 -29.36
CA ALA A 603 -5.99 26.67 -28.66
C ALA A 603 -5.24 27.67 -29.54
N ILE A 604 -5.80 28.88 -29.65
CA ILE A 604 -5.26 29.98 -30.46
C ILE A 604 -5.18 31.23 -29.57
N PRO A 605 -4.00 31.53 -28.99
CA PRO A 605 -3.83 32.67 -28.10
C PRO A 605 -3.92 34.00 -28.87
N THR A 606 -4.61 34.99 -28.29
CA THR A 606 -4.68 36.36 -28.83
C THR A 606 -3.93 37.38 -27.98
N THR A 607 -3.28 36.91 -26.91
CA THR A 607 -2.35 37.67 -26.06
C THR A 607 -1.07 36.86 -25.83
N SER A 608 0.04 37.54 -25.55
CA SER A 608 1.34 36.92 -25.28
C SER A 608 1.64 37.00 -23.79
N GLY A 609 1.12 36.05 -22.99
CA GLY A 609 1.25 36.06 -21.54
C GLY A 609 1.01 34.73 -20.85
N THR A 610 -0.10 34.06 -21.21
CA THR A 610 -0.66 33.01 -20.34
C THR A 610 -0.05 31.62 -20.55
N GLY A 611 0.41 31.31 -21.77
CA GLY A 611 0.84 29.95 -22.13
C GLY A 611 -0.26 28.88 -22.05
N SER A 612 -1.54 29.25 -21.82
CA SER A 612 -2.65 28.30 -21.64
C SER A 612 -2.85 27.43 -22.88
N GLU A 613 -2.42 27.87 -24.05
CA GLU A 613 -2.48 27.12 -25.30
C GLU A 613 -1.65 25.82 -25.30
N VAL A 614 -0.66 25.70 -24.42
CA VAL A 614 0.22 24.52 -24.30
C VAL A 614 0.18 23.85 -22.92
N THR A 615 -0.57 24.41 -21.96
CA THR A 615 -0.59 23.90 -20.60
C THR A 615 -1.82 23.05 -20.30
N SER A 616 -1.70 22.22 -19.27
CA SER A 616 -2.75 21.37 -18.73
C SER A 616 -3.51 22.03 -17.56
N PHE A 617 -3.47 23.36 -17.49
CA PHE A 617 -4.09 24.15 -16.42
C PHE A 617 -5.30 24.91 -16.95
N ALA A 618 -6.31 25.09 -16.10
CA ALA A 618 -7.42 26.01 -16.33
C ALA A 618 -7.83 26.66 -15.01
N VAL A 619 -7.94 27.99 -14.96
CA VAL A 619 -8.39 28.72 -13.77
C VAL A 619 -9.86 29.06 -13.92
N ILE A 620 -10.70 28.49 -13.06
CA ILE A 620 -12.14 28.73 -13.03
C ILE A 620 -12.53 29.41 -11.71
N THR A 621 -13.34 30.46 -11.79
CA THR A 621 -13.75 31.25 -10.63
C THR A 621 -15.08 30.75 -10.07
N ASP A 622 -15.10 30.47 -8.78
CA ASP A 622 -16.33 30.36 -8.00
C ASP A 622 -16.70 31.76 -7.48
N LYS A 623 -17.70 32.38 -8.13
CA LYS A 623 -18.19 33.71 -7.76
C LYS A 623 -18.99 33.73 -6.45
N VAL A 624 -19.50 32.58 -6.00
CA VAL A 624 -20.26 32.49 -4.74
C VAL A 624 -19.32 32.61 -3.55
N ASN A 625 -18.19 31.90 -3.59
CA ASN A 625 -17.20 31.92 -2.53
C ASN A 625 -16.06 32.94 -2.77
N ASN A 626 -16.03 33.58 -3.95
CA ASN A 626 -14.98 34.49 -4.41
C ASN A 626 -13.59 33.82 -4.43
N ILE A 627 -13.51 32.58 -4.93
CA ILE A 627 -12.30 31.75 -4.97
C ILE A 627 -11.99 31.37 -6.42
N LYS A 628 -10.73 31.51 -6.82
CA LYS A 628 -10.22 30.96 -8.09
C LYS A 628 -9.68 29.55 -7.86
N TYR A 629 -10.21 28.57 -8.59
CA TYR A 629 -9.76 27.18 -8.54
C TYR A 629 -8.90 26.84 -9.76
N PRO A 630 -7.60 26.55 -9.57
CA PRO A 630 -6.78 25.99 -10.64
C PRO A 630 -7.12 24.50 -10.82
N LEU A 631 -7.72 24.16 -11.95
CA LEU A 631 -7.85 22.78 -12.41
C LEU A 631 -6.53 22.40 -13.10
N ALA A 632 -5.90 21.33 -12.64
CA ALA A 632 -4.59 20.91 -13.11
C ALA A 632 -4.59 19.40 -13.37
N ASP A 633 -4.71 19.00 -14.63
CA ASP A 633 -4.61 17.61 -15.05
C ASP A 633 -4.17 17.50 -16.50
N TYR A 634 -3.27 16.57 -16.79
CA TYR A 634 -2.75 16.33 -18.14
C TYR A 634 -3.84 16.03 -19.18
N GLU A 635 -5.03 15.60 -18.78
CA GLU A 635 -6.18 15.46 -19.70
C GLU A 635 -6.67 16.81 -20.27
N LEU A 636 -6.39 17.94 -19.60
CA LEU A 636 -6.75 19.28 -20.08
C LEU A 636 -5.78 19.89 -21.10
N THR A 637 -4.70 19.19 -21.46
CA THR A 637 -3.77 19.65 -22.50
C THR A 637 -4.48 19.72 -23.86
N PRO A 638 -4.46 20.87 -24.56
CA PRO A 638 -5.01 20.95 -25.92
C PRO A 638 -4.35 19.96 -26.89
N ASP A 639 -5.10 19.49 -27.89
CA ASP A 639 -4.57 18.63 -28.95
C ASP A 639 -3.66 19.40 -29.91
N VAL A 640 -4.04 20.66 -30.20
CA VAL A 640 -3.34 21.54 -31.14
C VAL A 640 -3.21 22.95 -30.55
N ALA A 641 -2.01 23.52 -30.61
CA ALA A 641 -1.78 24.94 -30.38
C ALA A 641 -1.42 25.65 -31.71
N ILE A 642 -1.98 26.84 -31.96
CA ILE A 642 -1.66 27.65 -33.14
C ILE A 642 -1.24 29.06 -32.69
N ILE A 643 0.06 29.32 -32.74
CA ILE A 643 0.74 30.54 -32.31
C ILE A 643 0.86 31.49 -33.51
N ASP A 644 -0.25 32.18 -33.86
CA ASP A 644 -0.30 33.07 -35.03
C ASP A 644 -0.15 34.55 -34.62
N PRO A 645 0.98 35.21 -34.95
CA PRO A 645 1.26 36.58 -34.55
C PRO A 645 0.22 37.61 -35.01
N GLN A 646 -0.61 37.30 -36.01
CA GLN A 646 -1.61 38.24 -36.52
C GLN A 646 -2.60 38.71 -35.45
N PHE A 647 -2.84 37.91 -34.40
CA PHE A 647 -3.81 38.23 -33.36
C PHE A 647 -3.25 39.15 -32.28
N VAL A 648 -1.93 39.24 -32.14
CA VAL A 648 -1.28 40.08 -31.12
C VAL A 648 -0.87 41.46 -31.64
N MET A 649 -1.05 41.77 -32.93
CA MET A 649 -0.58 43.01 -33.55
C MET A 649 -1.27 44.28 -33.03
N SER A 650 -2.53 44.18 -32.58
CA SER A 650 -3.34 45.31 -32.10
C SER A 650 -3.36 45.47 -30.58
N VAL A 651 -2.70 44.58 -29.83
CA VAL A 651 -2.70 44.58 -28.36
C VAL A 651 -2.13 45.91 -27.82
N PRO A 652 -2.83 46.62 -26.89
CA PRO A 652 -2.36 47.88 -26.33
C PRO A 652 -1.06 47.74 -25.53
N ALA A 653 -0.26 48.82 -25.49
CA ALA A 653 1.04 48.84 -24.81
C ALA A 653 0.97 48.40 -23.33
N ALA A 654 -0.02 48.89 -22.57
CA ALA A 654 -0.19 48.51 -21.17
C ALA A 654 -0.41 46.99 -20.99
N VAL A 655 -1.24 46.38 -21.85
CA VAL A 655 -1.48 44.94 -21.83
C VAL A 655 -0.21 44.18 -22.24
N THR A 656 0.50 44.66 -23.26
CA THR A 656 1.79 44.08 -23.69
C THR A 656 2.82 44.06 -22.54
N ALA A 657 2.90 45.13 -21.74
CA ALA A 657 3.80 45.20 -20.58
C ALA A 657 3.39 44.20 -19.49
N ASP A 658 2.12 44.22 -19.08
CA ASP A 658 1.58 43.32 -18.05
C ASP A 658 1.81 41.85 -18.47
N THR A 659 1.39 41.45 -19.67
CA THR A 659 1.51 40.05 -20.12
C THR A 659 2.95 39.63 -20.41
N GLY A 660 3.80 40.53 -20.91
CA GLY A 660 5.21 40.21 -21.18
C GLY A 660 6.04 39.96 -19.92
N LEU A 661 5.76 40.70 -18.83
CA LEU A 661 6.40 40.46 -17.54
C LEU A 661 5.87 39.19 -16.85
N ASP A 662 4.64 38.81 -17.17
CA ASP A 662 4.08 37.51 -16.79
C ASP A 662 4.88 36.35 -17.42
N VAL A 663 5.19 36.44 -18.73
CA VAL A 663 6.07 35.49 -19.42
C VAL A 663 7.44 35.38 -18.75
N LEU A 664 8.02 36.50 -18.33
CA LEU A 664 9.30 36.50 -17.62
C LEU A 664 9.19 35.75 -16.29
N THR A 665 8.13 36.01 -15.53
CA THR A 665 7.84 35.33 -14.26
C THR A 665 7.69 33.82 -14.47
N HIS A 666 6.87 33.41 -15.45
CA HIS A 666 6.67 32.00 -15.80
C HIS A 666 7.99 31.29 -16.08
N ALA A 667 8.83 31.89 -16.92
CA ALA A 667 10.09 31.29 -17.32
C ALA A 667 11.08 31.20 -16.13
N ILE A 668 11.21 32.27 -15.33
CA ILE A 668 12.10 32.28 -14.16
C ILE A 668 11.65 31.25 -13.11
N GLU A 669 10.36 31.19 -12.77
CA GLU A 669 9.87 30.23 -11.78
C GLU A 669 9.98 28.78 -12.24
N ALA A 670 9.65 28.51 -13.51
CA ALA A 670 9.86 27.19 -14.09
C ALA A 670 11.34 26.78 -14.06
N TYR A 671 12.27 27.72 -14.28
CA TYR A 671 13.70 27.46 -14.22
C TYR A 671 14.18 27.09 -12.82
N VAL A 672 13.72 27.79 -11.79
CA VAL A 672 14.17 27.55 -10.40
C VAL A 672 13.35 26.53 -9.62
N SER A 673 12.25 26.04 -10.20
CA SER A 673 11.37 25.05 -9.57
C SER A 673 12.12 23.79 -9.12
N ILE A 674 11.66 23.17 -8.03
CA ILE A 674 12.17 21.87 -7.57
C ILE A 674 11.84 20.73 -8.55
N MET A 675 10.89 20.96 -9.45
CA MET A 675 10.45 20.04 -10.49
C MET A 675 11.17 20.26 -11.83
N ALA A 676 12.02 21.29 -11.93
CA ALA A 676 12.74 21.65 -13.14
C ALA A 676 13.56 20.48 -13.71
N THR A 677 13.68 20.47 -15.03
CA THR A 677 14.36 19.44 -15.84
C THR A 677 15.19 20.11 -16.92
N ASP A 678 16.15 19.40 -17.49
CA ASP A 678 16.98 19.92 -18.59
C ASP A 678 16.11 20.41 -19.78
N TYR A 679 14.96 19.74 -20.03
CA TYR A 679 14.00 20.14 -21.07
C TYR A 679 13.29 21.47 -20.74
N THR A 680 12.81 21.61 -19.50
CA THR A 680 12.12 22.85 -19.07
C THR A 680 13.12 24.00 -18.94
N ASP A 681 14.35 23.71 -18.51
CA ASP A 681 15.43 24.67 -18.32
C ASP A 681 15.84 25.30 -19.67
N ALA A 682 15.96 24.50 -20.73
CA ALA A 682 16.26 25.00 -22.07
C ALA A 682 15.18 25.96 -22.61
N LEU A 683 13.91 25.62 -22.41
CA LEU A 683 12.78 26.44 -22.84
C LEU A 683 12.66 27.73 -22.04
N ALA A 684 12.77 27.63 -20.71
CA ALA A 684 12.74 28.76 -19.79
C ALA A 684 13.87 29.76 -20.08
N MET A 685 15.10 29.28 -20.23
CA MET A 685 16.25 30.15 -20.48
C MET A 685 16.10 30.91 -21.79
N LYS A 686 15.65 30.25 -22.87
CA LYS A 686 15.45 30.92 -24.16
C LYS A 686 14.29 31.93 -24.10
N ALA A 687 13.21 31.62 -23.39
CA ALA A 687 12.13 32.56 -23.16
C ALA A 687 12.61 33.81 -22.41
N ILE A 688 13.42 33.66 -21.35
CA ILE A 688 13.98 34.80 -20.59
C ILE A 688 14.80 35.72 -21.50
N GLN A 689 15.71 35.15 -22.31
CA GLN A 689 16.51 35.94 -23.27
C GLN A 689 15.63 36.74 -24.23
N MET A 690 14.62 36.07 -24.81
CA MET A 690 13.70 36.71 -25.76
C MET A 690 12.86 37.82 -25.10
N VAL A 691 12.44 37.65 -23.85
CA VAL A 691 11.69 38.69 -23.14
C VAL A 691 12.53 39.94 -22.93
N PHE A 692 13.77 39.80 -22.44
CA PHE A 692 14.66 40.97 -22.25
C PHE A 692 15.00 41.68 -23.57
N GLU A 693 15.11 40.95 -24.68
CA GLU A 693 15.42 41.51 -25.99
C GLU A 693 14.21 42.19 -26.65
N TYR A 694 13.05 41.52 -26.69
CA TYR A 694 11.93 41.93 -27.54
C TYR A 694 10.78 42.62 -26.80
N LEU A 695 10.62 42.46 -25.49
CA LEU A 695 9.50 43.08 -24.76
C LEU A 695 9.51 44.61 -24.83
N PRO A 696 10.64 45.32 -24.61
CA PRO A 696 10.66 46.78 -24.71
C PRO A 696 10.28 47.30 -26.10
N ILE A 697 10.67 46.56 -27.14
CA ILE A 697 10.36 46.89 -28.55
C ILE A 697 8.87 46.66 -28.82
N SER A 698 8.34 45.50 -28.40
CA SER A 698 6.93 45.14 -28.55
C SER A 698 5.99 46.14 -27.85
N TYR A 699 6.39 46.62 -26.66
CA TYR A 699 5.68 47.64 -25.89
C TYR A 699 5.56 48.98 -26.62
N LYS A 700 6.64 49.44 -27.26
CA LYS A 700 6.66 50.71 -28.03
C LYS A 700 5.73 50.67 -29.26
N GLY A 701 5.33 49.49 -29.72
CA GLY A 701 4.21 49.30 -30.66
C GLY A 701 4.55 48.49 -31.93
N GLY A 702 3.53 47.91 -32.56
CA GLY A 702 3.65 46.97 -33.71
C GLY A 702 3.53 47.59 -35.11
N ASN A 703 3.67 48.90 -35.25
CA ASN A 703 3.48 49.58 -36.55
C ASN A 703 4.77 49.63 -37.41
N THR A 704 5.92 49.27 -36.84
CA THR A 704 7.21 49.16 -37.54
C THR A 704 7.54 47.69 -37.84
N ALA A 705 8.44 47.43 -38.78
CA ALA A 705 8.90 46.07 -39.06
C ALA A 705 9.50 45.40 -37.81
N GLU A 706 10.35 46.13 -37.09
CA GLU A 706 10.97 45.73 -35.83
C GLU A 706 9.92 45.45 -34.73
N GLY A 707 8.89 46.31 -34.61
CA GLY A 707 7.81 46.12 -33.64
C GLY A 707 6.93 44.91 -33.95
N ARG A 708 6.72 44.59 -35.23
CA ARG A 708 6.01 43.37 -35.66
C ARG A 708 6.79 42.11 -35.33
N GLU A 709 8.09 42.12 -35.62
CA GLU A 709 9.00 41.03 -35.25
C GLU A 709 9.01 40.84 -33.74
N ALA A 710 9.13 41.91 -32.96
CA ALA A 710 9.12 41.83 -31.51
C ALA A 710 7.81 41.24 -30.94
N ARG A 711 6.66 41.55 -31.55
CA ARG A 711 5.37 40.95 -31.16
C ARG A 711 5.31 39.46 -31.46
N GLU A 712 5.80 39.03 -32.61
CA GLU A 712 5.95 37.61 -32.95
C GLU A 712 6.88 36.90 -31.96
N LYS A 713 8.08 37.45 -31.70
CA LYS A 713 9.03 36.83 -30.78
C LYS A 713 8.48 36.75 -29.36
N MET A 714 7.79 37.77 -28.87
CA MET A 714 7.11 37.70 -27.57
C MET A 714 6.00 36.66 -27.52
N HIS A 715 5.29 36.44 -28.63
CA HIS A 715 4.26 35.39 -28.73
C HIS A 715 4.87 33.99 -28.63
N ASN A 716 6.00 33.78 -29.32
CA ASN A 716 6.76 32.53 -29.21
C ASN A 716 7.38 32.35 -27.80
N ALA A 717 7.91 33.42 -27.19
CA ALA A 717 8.45 33.37 -25.83
C ALA A 717 7.38 32.96 -24.80
N SER A 718 6.16 33.47 -24.94
CA SER A 718 5.00 33.07 -24.13
C SER A 718 4.73 31.57 -24.25
N CYS A 719 4.67 31.03 -25.47
CA CYS A 719 4.46 29.60 -25.70
C CYS A 719 5.59 28.76 -25.09
N MET A 720 6.86 29.18 -25.25
CA MET A 720 8.02 28.46 -24.68
C MET A 720 8.00 28.44 -23.15
N ALA A 721 7.68 29.58 -22.52
CA ALA A 721 7.49 29.65 -21.06
C ALA A 721 6.34 28.74 -20.62
N GLY A 722 5.22 28.76 -21.35
CA GLY A 722 4.08 27.85 -21.21
C GLY A 722 4.48 26.37 -21.17
N MET A 723 5.25 25.94 -22.17
CA MET A 723 5.75 24.56 -22.27
C MET A 723 6.66 24.20 -21.08
N ALA A 724 7.45 25.15 -20.59
CA ALA A 724 8.33 24.94 -19.43
C ALA A 724 7.50 24.77 -18.13
N PHE A 725 6.62 25.73 -17.81
CA PHE A 725 5.88 25.67 -16.54
C PHE A 725 4.75 24.63 -16.55
N ALA A 726 4.25 24.21 -17.72
CA ALA A 726 3.37 23.04 -17.83
C ALA A 726 3.98 21.77 -17.21
N ASN A 727 5.31 21.69 -17.16
CA ASN A 727 6.04 20.51 -16.71
C ASN A 727 6.89 20.75 -15.45
N ALA A 728 7.30 22.00 -15.18
CA ALA A 728 8.03 22.40 -13.98
C ALA A 728 7.15 23.08 -12.92
N PHE A 729 5.90 23.41 -13.23
CA PHE A 729 5.01 24.23 -12.39
C PHE A 729 5.60 25.63 -12.11
N LEU A 730 4.83 26.42 -11.37
CA LEU A 730 5.17 27.79 -10.97
C LEU A 730 5.44 27.85 -9.46
N GLY A 731 5.99 28.95 -8.97
CA GLY A 731 6.44 29.10 -7.59
C GLY A 731 5.61 30.09 -6.78
N VAL A 732 6.20 30.61 -5.71
CA VAL A 732 5.51 31.51 -4.78
C VAL A 732 5.20 32.89 -5.38
N ASN A 733 5.84 33.30 -6.48
CA ASN A 733 5.47 34.55 -7.14
C ASN A 733 4.04 34.48 -7.62
N HIS A 734 3.68 33.40 -8.32
CA HIS A 734 2.30 33.17 -8.75
C HIS A 734 1.36 32.97 -7.57
N SER A 735 1.76 32.20 -6.56
CA SER A 735 0.93 32.01 -5.36
C SER A 735 0.56 33.34 -4.70
N LEU A 736 1.52 34.26 -4.57
CA LEU A 736 1.30 35.60 -4.01
C LEU A 736 0.47 36.46 -4.98
N ALA A 737 0.79 36.46 -6.27
CA ALA A 737 0.11 37.27 -7.27
C ALA A 737 -1.37 36.87 -7.45
N HIS A 738 -1.72 35.58 -7.36
CA HIS A 738 -3.11 35.11 -7.43
C HIS A 738 -3.98 35.76 -6.36
N LYS A 739 -3.50 35.77 -5.11
CA LYS A 739 -4.28 36.31 -3.97
C LYS A 739 -4.32 37.82 -3.99
N LEU A 740 -3.18 38.45 -4.28
CA LEU A 740 -3.06 39.90 -4.40
C LEU A 740 -3.98 40.47 -5.49
N GLY A 741 -3.97 39.89 -6.69
CA GLY A 741 -4.80 40.34 -7.81
C GLY A 741 -6.29 40.14 -7.56
N SER A 742 -6.67 39.03 -6.91
CA SER A 742 -8.07 38.74 -6.58
C SER A 742 -8.64 39.69 -5.53
N GLU A 743 -7.85 40.08 -4.53
CA GLU A 743 -8.32 40.94 -3.43
C GLU A 743 -8.38 42.42 -3.83
N PHE A 744 -7.40 42.92 -4.59
CA PHE A 744 -7.27 44.35 -4.90
C PHE A 744 -7.52 44.72 -6.36
N HIS A 745 -8.00 43.78 -7.18
CA HIS A 745 -8.27 43.97 -8.60
C HIS A 745 -7.06 44.49 -9.40
N ILE A 746 -5.85 44.10 -8.99
CA ILE A 746 -4.60 44.41 -9.70
C ILE A 746 -4.46 43.42 -10.86
N PRO A 747 -4.18 43.87 -12.10
CA PRO A 747 -3.92 42.97 -13.23
C PRO A 747 -2.84 41.94 -12.91
N HIS A 748 -3.07 40.68 -13.29
CA HIS A 748 -2.21 39.55 -12.86
C HIS A 748 -0.73 39.74 -13.20
N GLY A 749 -0.41 40.07 -14.46
CA GLY A 749 0.97 40.32 -14.88
C GLY A 749 1.64 41.49 -14.14
N ARG A 750 0.87 42.49 -13.70
CA ARG A 750 1.36 43.59 -12.88
C ARG A 750 1.68 43.16 -11.46
N ALA A 751 0.79 42.37 -10.84
CA ALA A 751 1.04 41.76 -9.54
C ALA A 751 2.32 40.90 -9.57
N ASN A 752 2.45 40.05 -10.59
CA ASN A 752 3.65 39.24 -10.81
C ASN A 752 4.91 40.10 -10.97
N ALA A 753 4.86 41.17 -11.76
CA ALA A 753 5.99 42.07 -11.98
C ALA A 753 6.49 42.74 -10.68
N ILE A 754 5.58 43.25 -9.84
CA ILE A 754 5.93 43.89 -8.57
C ILE A 754 6.56 42.89 -7.59
N LEU A 755 6.06 41.65 -7.55
CA LEU A 755 6.55 40.60 -6.66
C LEU A 755 7.90 40.02 -7.09
N LEU A 756 8.15 39.90 -8.39
CA LEU A 756 9.26 39.12 -8.95
C LEU A 756 10.64 39.50 -8.41
N PRO A 757 11.05 40.78 -8.34
CA PRO A 757 12.35 41.14 -7.77
C PRO A 757 12.50 40.66 -6.31
N HIS A 758 11.44 40.75 -5.50
CA HIS A 758 11.46 40.36 -4.09
C HIS A 758 11.46 38.84 -3.92
N VAL A 759 10.73 38.12 -4.77
CA VAL A 759 10.73 36.65 -4.76
C VAL A 759 12.07 36.09 -5.21
N VAL A 760 12.72 36.70 -6.20
CA VAL A 760 14.09 36.31 -6.62
C VAL A 760 15.07 36.50 -5.47
N GLU A 761 15.04 37.64 -4.78
CA GLU A 761 15.88 37.88 -3.60
C GLU A 761 15.61 36.85 -2.49
N TYR A 762 14.35 36.56 -2.20
CA TYR A 762 13.94 35.58 -1.18
C TYR A 762 14.37 34.14 -1.51
N ASN A 763 14.15 33.70 -2.75
CA ASN A 763 14.45 32.34 -3.19
C ASN A 763 15.95 32.11 -3.39
N ALA A 764 16.74 33.17 -3.64
CA ALA A 764 18.20 33.08 -3.72
C ALA A 764 18.89 32.98 -2.34
N GLN A 765 18.17 33.22 -1.24
CA GLN A 765 18.73 33.04 0.10
C GLN A 765 18.70 31.58 0.54
N MET A 766 19.60 31.24 1.47
CA MET A 766 19.61 29.91 2.10
C MET A 766 18.21 29.58 2.67
N PRO A 767 17.63 28.41 2.33
CA PRO A 767 16.31 28.04 2.79
C PRO A 767 16.25 27.93 4.31
N THR A 768 15.30 28.65 4.93
CA THR A 768 14.89 28.38 6.32
C THR A 768 14.20 27.03 6.45
N LYS A 769 13.54 26.56 5.38
CA LYS A 769 12.94 25.24 5.26
C LYS A 769 13.14 24.66 3.86
N PHE A 770 13.61 23.42 3.80
CA PHE A 770 13.87 22.72 2.53
C PHE A 770 12.58 22.16 1.93
N ALA A 771 12.46 22.26 0.61
CA ALA A 771 11.39 21.64 -0.14
C ALA A 771 11.66 20.14 -0.37
N ALA A 772 10.60 19.33 -0.34
CA ALA A 772 10.71 17.88 -0.47
C ALA A 772 10.29 17.42 -1.87
N PHE A 773 11.27 17.15 -2.74
CA PHE A 773 11.01 16.50 -4.03
C PHE A 773 12.12 15.49 -4.36
N PRO A 774 11.81 14.23 -4.72
CA PRO A 774 12.83 13.18 -4.85
C PRO A 774 13.98 13.49 -5.82
N LYS A 775 13.75 14.32 -6.85
CA LYS A 775 14.80 14.76 -7.79
C LYS A 775 15.63 15.94 -7.26
N TYR A 776 15.06 16.81 -6.44
CA TYR A 776 15.74 17.97 -5.89
C TYR A 776 16.72 17.51 -4.79
N LYS A 777 18.01 17.42 -5.15
CA LYS A 777 19.06 16.82 -4.29
C LYS A 777 19.66 17.82 -3.31
N SER A 778 19.76 19.08 -3.71
CA SER A 778 20.40 20.16 -2.97
C SER A 778 19.81 21.50 -3.39
N PHE A 779 19.91 22.49 -2.51
CA PHE A 779 19.55 23.86 -2.85
C PHE A 779 20.49 24.41 -3.94
N VAL A 780 19.90 24.93 -5.04
CA VAL A 780 20.64 25.45 -6.21
C VAL A 780 20.00 26.71 -6.82
N ALA A 781 18.95 27.26 -6.19
CA ALA A 781 18.19 28.36 -6.76
C ALA A 781 19.01 29.64 -6.93
N ASP A 782 19.85 29.96 -5.95
CA ASP A 782 20.84 31.05 -5.97
C ASP A 782 21.73 30.99 -7.22
N LYS A 783 22.30 29.82 -7.50
CA LYS A 783 23.15 29.57 -8.68
C LYS A 783 22.36 29.69 -9.96
N LYS A 784 21.13 29.17 -10.00
CA LYS A 784 20.23 29.27 -11.16
C LYS A 784 19.87 30.72 -11.47
N TYR A 785 19.55 31.54 -10.47
CA TYR A 785 19.33 32.98 -10.68
C TYR A 785 20.58 33.70 -11.19
N ALA A 786 21.76 33.37 -10.65
CA ALA A 786 23.03 33.94 -11.14
C ALA A 786 23.38 33.50 -12.56
N GLU A 787 22.98 32.30 -12.96
CA GLU A 787 23.15 31.79 -14.33
C GLU A 787 22.30 32.56 -15.34
N ILE A 788 21.05 32.89 -14.99
CA ILE A 788 20.22 33.77 -15.82
C ILE A 788 20.94 35.10 -16.07
N ALA A 789 21.55 35.70 -15.04
CA ALA A 789 22.30 36.94 -15.19
C ALA A 789 23.48 36.80 -16.17
N LYS A 790 24.23 35.68 -16.11
CA LYS A 790 25.34 35.40 -17.04
C LYS A 790 24.87 35.28 -18.48
N VAL A 791 23.77 34.57 -18.71
CA VAL A 791 23.22 34.35 -20.06
C VAL A 791 22.72 35.66 -20.69
N LEU A 792 22.23 36.59 -19.86
CA LEU A 792 21.84 37.94 -20.29
C LEU A 792 23.03 38.90 -20.48
N GLY A 793 24.27 38.45 -20.26
CA GLY A 793 25.47 39.30 -20.35
C GLY A 793 25.61 40.31 -19.20
N LEU A 794 24.90 40.11 -18.10
CA LEU A 794 24.99 40.94 -16.90
C LEU A 794 26.20 40.55 -16.05
N LYS A 795 26.65 41.46 -15.18
CA LYS A 795 27.77 41.21 -14.28
C LYS A 795 27.41 40.13 -13.25
N ALA A 796 28.17 39.04 -13.20
CA ALA A 796 27.90 37.89 -12.34
C ALA A 796 29.18 37.16 -11.94
N ASP A 797 30.17 37.92 -11.44
CA ASP A 797 31.47 37.39 -11.00
C ASP A 797 31.31 36.49 -9.76
N THR A 798 30.32 36.79 -8.90
CA THR A 798 29.86 35.92 -7.81
C THR A 798 28.37 35.60 -7.94
N VAL A 799 27.90 34.57 -7.23
CA VAL A 799 26.47 34.18 -7.24
C VAL A 799 25.60 35.33 -6.73
N GLU A 800 26.00 35.95 -5.62
CA GLU A 800 25.29 37.08 -5.00
C GLU A 800 25.22 38.28 -5.96
N GLN A 801 26.32 38.58 -6.65
CA GLN A 801 26.33 39.65 -7.64
C GLN A 801 25.45 39.32 -8.86
N GLY A 802 25.41 38.05 -9.29
CA GLY A 802 24.52 37.61 -10.36
C GLY A 802 23.05 37.78 -9.99
N VAL A 803 22.66 37.35 -8.80
CA VAL A 803 21.29 37.52 -8.27
C VAL A 803 20.91 39.00 -8.22
N LEU A 804 21.77 39.85 -7.64
CA LEU A 804 21.52 41.29 -7.55
C LEU A 804 21.41 41.93 -8.95
N SER A 805 22.27 41.55 -9.89
CA SER A 805 22.23 42.07 -11.26
C SER A 805 20.95 41.67 -11.99
N LEU A 806 20.46 40.44 -11.79
CA LEU A 806 19.17 40.00 -12.32
C LEU A 806 18.01 40.82 -11.75
N VAL A 807 17.98 41.01 -10.42
CA VAL A 807 16.97 41.85 -9.73
C VAL A 807 16.97 43.27 -10.29
N GLN A 808 18.15 43.87 -10.50
CA GLN A 808 18.25 45.22 -11.09
C GLN A 808 17.81 45.25 -12.55
N ALA A 809 18.12 44.21 -13.34
CA ALA A 809 17.66 44.12 -14.72
C ALA A 809 16.14 44.02 -14.82
N ILE A 810 15.49 43.24 -13.93
CA ILE A 810 14.02 43.15 -13.86
C ILE A 810 13.42 44.52 -13.51
N LYS A 811 13.95 45.20 -12.47
CA LYS A 811 13.51 46.56 -12.11
C LYS A 811 13.74 47.56 -13.24
N GLY A 812 14.86 47.48 -13.95
CA GLY A 812 15.17 48.32 -15.11
C GLY A 812 14.19 48.11 -16.26
N LEU A 813 13.84 46.86 -16.55
CA LEU A 813 12.84 46.49 -17.54
C LEU A 813 11.45 47.05 -17.17
N MET A 814 11.04 46.94 -15.90
CA MET A 814 9.77 47.53 -15.42
C MET A 814 9.74 49.06 -15.62
N ILE A 815 10.85 49.75 -15.34
CA ILE A 815 10.97 51.20 -15.55
C ILE A 815 10.85 51.55 -17.04
N GLU A 816 11.50 50.82 -17.94
CA GLU A 816 11.41 51.06 -19.39
C GLU A 816 9.98 50.86 -19.92
N LEU A 817 9.24 49.92 -19.32
CA LEU A 817 7.84 49.62 -19.65
C LEU A 817 6.83 50.53 -18.93
N ASN A 818 7.30 51.51 -18.14
CA ASN A 818 6.46 52.43 -17.36
C ASN A 818 5.49 51.69 -16.41
N MET A 819 5.98 50.64 -15.74
CA MET A 819 5.22 49.84 -14.78
C MET A 819 5.27 50.42 -13.36
N PRO A 820 4.20 50.26 -12.56
CA PRO A 820 4.25 50.56 -11.14
C PRO A 820 5.27 49.69 -10.42
N MET A 821 6.00 50.27 -9.46
CA MET A 821 7.06 49.59 -8.70
C MET A 821 6.61 49.12 -7.32
N SER A 822 5.39 49.46 -6.89
CA SER A 822 4.84 49.14 -5.58
C SER A 822 3.32 49.04 -5.59
N ILE A 823 2.76 48.46 -4.53
CA ILE A 823 1.30 48.38 -4.35
C ILE A 823 0.68 49.76 -4.12
N GLU A 824 1.39 50.66 -3.44
CA GLU A 824 0.98 52.06 -3.27
C GLU A 824 0.79 52.77 -4.62
N GLU A 825 1.69 52.55 -5.59
CA GLU A 825 1.57 53.12 -6.94
C GLU A 825 0.43 52.53 -7.76
N CYS A 826 -0.14 51.39 -7.34
CA CYS A 826 -1.35 50.82 -7.93
C CYS A 826 -2.64 51.43 -7.36
N GLY A 827 -2.54 52.35 -6.39
CA GLY A 827 -3.68 53.07 -5.81
C GLY A 827 -4.41 52.32 -4.69
N VAL A 828 -3.78 51.30 -4.08
CA VAL A 828 -4.36 50.56 -2.94
C VAL A 828 -4.06 51.32 -1.64
N ASP A 829 -5.09 51.50 -0.81
CA ASP A 829 -4.97 52.15 0.49
C ASP A 829 -4.15 51.32 1.50
N LYS A 830 -3.42 52.02 2.38
CA LYS A 830 -2.49 51.40 3.34
C LYS A 830 -3.20 50.56 4.39
N GLU A 831 -4.23 51.10 5.01
CA GLU A 831 -4.92 50.40 6.09
C GLU A 831 -5.61 49.16 5.54
N THR A 832 -6.25 49.32 4.39
CA THR A 832 -6.89 48.23 3.64
C THR A 832 -5.87 47.12 3.31
N TYR A 833 -4.72 47.48 2.74
CA TYR A 833 -3.69 46.51 2.37
C TYR A 833 -3.15 45.73 3.56
N PHE A 834 -2.67 46.42 4.60
CA PHE A 834 -2.05 45.78 5.76
C PHE A 834 -3.05 44.93 6.58
N SER A 835 -4.35 45.25 6.53
CA SER A 835 -5.39 44.42 7.16
C SER A 835 -5.60 43.07 6.47
N ALA A 836 -5.26 42.95 5.18
CA ALA A 836 -5.48 41.74 4.39
C ALA A 836 -4.27 40.79 4.35
N ILE A 837 -3.04 41.27 4.61
CA ILE A 837 -1.80 40.50 4.38
C ILE A 837 -1.79 39.16 5.11
N GLU A 838 -2.27 39.10 6.35
CA GLU A 838 -2.28 37.86 7.14
C GLU A 838 -3.06 36.75 6.44
N LYS A 839 -4.27 37.07 5.97
CA LYS A 839 -5.11 36.16 5.18
C LYS A 839 -4.44 35.84 3.84
N LEU A 840 -3.93 36.84 3.12
CA LEU A 840 -3.31 36.65 1.81
C LEU A 840 -2.07 35.74 1.86
N ALA A 841 -1.27 35.82 2.93
CA ALA A 841 -0.10 34.98 3.13
C ALA A 841 -0.49 33.52 3.38
N LEU A 842 -1.55 33.29 4.17
CA LEU A 842 -2.08 31.95 4.40
C LEU A 842 -2.68 31.37 3.11
N ASP A 843 -3.48 32.14 2.40
CA ASP A 843 -4.10 31.71 1.15
C ASP A 843 -3.05 31.44 0.06
N ALA A 844 -1.96 32.23 0.00
CA ALA A 844 -0.84 32.00 -0.91
C ALA A 844 -0.07 30.73 -0.55
N PHE A 845 0.14 30.46 0.75
CA PHE A 845 0.73 29.18 1.17
C PHE A 845 -0.14 27.99 0.74
N ASP A 846 -1.46 28.16 0.77
CA ASP A 846 -2.45 27.18 0.35
C ASP A 846 -2.55 27.05 -1.20
N ASP A 847 -1.89 27.90 -1.99
CA ASP A 847 -1.93 27.83 -3.46
C ASP A 847 -1.18 26.60 -4.04
N GLN A 848 -1.68 26.04 -5.15
CA GLN A 848 -1.12 24.86 -5.81
C GLN A 848 0.28 25.09 -6.42
N CYS A 849 0.70 26.34 -6.61
CA CYS A 849 2.05 26.68 -7.09
C CYS A 849 3.11 26.59 -5.97
N THR A 850 2.73 26.86 -4.71
CA THR A 850 3.66 26.91 -3.57
C THR A 850 4.53 25.66 -3.40
N PRO A 851 4.01 24.43 -3.57
CA PRO A 851 4.81 23.21 -3.43
C PRO A 851 5.98 23.07 -4.41
N ALA A 852 5.96 23.75 -5.56
CA ALA A 852 7.02 23.65 -6.57
C ALA A 852 8.17 24.66 -6.36
N ASN A 853 8.02 25.59 -5.41
CA ASN A 853 9.01 26.63 -5.15
C ASN A 853 10.37 26.03 -4.66
N PRO A 854 11.54 26.58 -5.08
CA PRO A 854 12.89 26.09 -4.72
C PRO A 854 13.18 25.93 -3.22
N ARG A 855 12.40 26.61 -2.38
CA ARG A 855 12.37 26.49 -0.91
C ARG A 855 10.92 26.41 -0.45
N LEU A 856 10.67 25.73 0.66
CA LEU A 856 9.32 25.67 1.23
C LEU A 856 9.10 26.96 2.05
N PRO A 857 8.23 27.88 1.62
CA PRO A 857 8.04 29.12 2.37
C PRO A 857 7.33 28.89 3.69
N LEU A 858 7.67 29.69 4.70
CA LEU A 858 6.83 29.86 5.88
C LEU A 858 5.79 30.95 5.60
N VAL A 859 4.59 30.82 6.18
CA VAL A 859 3.53 31.84 6.06
C VAL A 859 4.04 33.21 6.54
N THR A 860 4.85 33.24 7.60
CA THR A 860 5.50 34.46 8.10
C THR A 860 6.45 35.09 7.08
N GLU A 861 7.13 34.31 6.24
CA GLU A 861 8.03 34.83 5.21
C GLU A 861 7.23 35.39 4.03
N LEU A 862 6.15 34.72 3.62
CA LEU A 862 5.22 35.23 2.60
C LEU A 862 4.59 36.56 3.05
N HIS A 863 4.22 36.64 4.32
CA HIS A 863 3.73 37.87 4.94
C HIS A 863 4.76 39.01 4.88
N GLU A 864 6.04 38.74 5.15
CA GLU A 864 7.10 39.75 5.02
C GLU A 864 7.33 40.17 3.56
N ILE A 865 7.23 39.27 2.58
CA ILE A 865 7.30 39.65 1.15
C ILE A 865 6.19 40.65 0.81
N TYR A 866 4.95 40.40 1.23
CA TYR A 866 3.84 41.34 1.02
C TYR A 866 4.06 42.70 1.68
N LYS A 867 4.67 42.75 2.87
CA LYS A 867 5.03 44.04 3.49
C LYS A 867 6.05 44.82 2.66
N ASN A 868 7.04 44.11 2.11
CA ASN A 868 8.17 44.72 1.41
C ASN A 868 7.78 45.35 0.06
N ILE A 869 6.70 44.89 -0.57
CA ILE A 869 6.22 45.42 -1.86
C ILE A 869 5.27 46.63 -1.73
N TYR A 870 4.86 47.00 -0.51
CA TYR A 870 3.92 48.10 -0.31
C TYR A 870 4.49 49.50 -0.56
N PRO A 871 5.60 49.93 0.07
CA PRO A 871 6.04 51.33 0.00
C PRO A 871 6.68 51.68 -1.36
N SER A 872 6.34 52.85 -1.92
CA SER A 872 7.09 53.42 -3.04
C SER A 872 8.49 53.84 -2.58
N THR A 873 9.52 53.08 -2.96
CA THR A 873 10.89 53.61 -2.95
C THR A 873 11.02 54.60 -4.08
N LYS A 874 10.65 55.87 -3.85
CA LYS A 874 10.95 56.96 -4.79
C LYS A 874 12.45 56.96 -5.09
N VAL A 875 12.82 56.45 -6.26
CA VAL A 875 14.20 56.51 -6.77
C VAL A 875 14.55 57.98 -6.92
N VAL A 876 15.37 58.51 -6.01
CA VAL A 876 15.84 59.88 -6.07
C VAL A 876 16.70 60.03 -7.33
N LYS A 877 16.17 60.73 -8.35
CA LYS A 877 16.97 61.27 -9.45
C LYS A 877 18.05 62.19 -8.87
N LYS A 878 19.25 61.66 -8.65
CA LYS A 878 20.49 62.44 -8.52
C LYS A 878 21.38 62.13 -9.71
N VAL A 879 21.04 62.73 -10.86
CA VAL A 879 22.05 63.05 -11.87
C VAL A 879 22.48 64.49 -11.60
N LYS A 880 23.56 64.67 -10.85
CA LYS A 880 24.31 65.93 -10.80
C LYS A 880 25.76 65.64 -11.19
N LYS A 881 26.02 65.89 -12.48
CA LYS A 881 27.15 66.65 -13.03
C LYS A 881 28.33 66.86 -12.05
N GLU A 882 29.41 66.13 -12.26
CA GLU A 882 30.76 66.57 -11.89
C GLU A 882 31.70 66.32 -13.07
N GLU A 883 31.86 67.37 -13.89
CA GLU A 883 33.00 67.57 -14.76
C GLU A 883 33.89 68.65 -14.12
N LYS A 884 35.18 68.32 -13.99
CA LYS A 884 36.37 69.20 -13.79
C LYS A 884 36.50 69.83 -12.37
N VAL A 885 37.67 69.84 -11.71
CA VAL A 885 38.99 70.32 -12.16
C VAL A 885 40.11 69.87 -11.17
N LEU A 886 41.23 69.34 -11.74
CA LEU A 886 42.69 69.36 -11.37
C LEU A 886 43.13 68.92 -9.94
N VAL A 887 44.15 68.07 -9.75
CA VAL A 887 45.52 68.01 -10.33
C VAL A 887 45.92 66.57 -10.66
#